data_AF-K2FC14-F1
#
_entry.id   AF-K2FC14-F1
#
_cell.length_a   1.000
_cell.length_b   1.000
_cell.length_c   1.000
_cell.angle_alpha   90.00
_cell.angle_beta   90.00
_cell.angle_gamma   90.00
#
_symmetry.space_group_name_H-M   'P 1'
#
loop_
_entity.id
_entity.type
_entity.pdbx_description
1 polymer ?
#
loop_
_entity_poly.entity_id
_entity_poly.type
_entity_poly.pdbx_seq_one_letter_code
_entity_poly.pdbx_strand_id
1 'polypeptide(L)'
;MVKVSHKQLAHDDDKDIQAGKTLKQMRGQSEEERASQLASDFGLSYVDLNIFPVGAEDMRTIPEEDSRNFNLCVFQKAGREIRVGLTDLENDKTLEYIEKIKNDHGWIIHLYVISRSSLEKVWRRYAEVPLLENLEALQITLSGKDLEQFEQDFGSMIDLKKRIKEIPTTQIISIIMAGAVKMKASDVHFEPQEEEVRMRFRIDGMLQDVGRFPSDTFRFILSRIKMMGKMKINIRDIAQDGHFSVEMEGGKINVRTNIIPGNHGESVVMRLLSQADIMLSVEDLGLRGLAYEHVQKEIEKPHGMILTTGPTGSGKTTTLYALVNKLNTPGVKIITIEDPIEYEVKNVSQTQVAKDRNYTFAEGLRAVVRQDPDVILVGEIRDDETADISVNAALTGHLVLSTLHTNNAPASIPRFIELGIKPNLIAPSVNAFIAQRLVRKLCQHCKEEYVPAKETSDSVKKILSIISPKAKLEIPKTIEKLYRPKGCDKCHGLGFKGRIGIFEVLTISENIEKLILEMGGERELTQTALEDGMITMAQDGILKAVEGLTSMEEVWRATGQTEFLEEIYEKLMSQSMSRAIDISQEEMQLVADSIAPIESLKKLIESSNQKNSAKYIFASSLLLGVGDIHIEPEEKSVKIRYRMDGILQTIAEIPLNEYPSLLGSIKFLSGFSTEVRGGVMDSRFSIALEKPFENITDTKVDVRVSIILGGYGETVVMRLLNKSSVALDIEKLGIRKQNLEKILAETKKPNGVFLTTGPTGSGKTTTLYSALKVLNNPEVKIITVEDPIEYQLDGILQTSVDDKEGYTFATALRALLRQNPDIMMIGEIRDEETANIAIQAALTGHSILSTLHTNDAAGSIQRLINMGVRSDDLATAVNAVMAQRLVRKLCDCKTERQLSEQEIEKMKKAFERMSEKSGIAMPNFEKVFEPNGCDKCNKIGYKGRTTISEILVIDREIEELIGQSASSSQIRDKAMEGGMISMEQDGLMKVLEGETSLEEVERVV
;
A
#
# COMPACT_ATOMS: atom_id res chain seq x y z
N MET A 1 22.86 -58.40 -42.78
CA MET A 1 24.32 -58.59 -42.73
C MET A 1 24.69 -59.07 -41.34
N VAL A 2 25.30 -60.26 -41.26
CA VAL A 2 25.84 -60.90 -40.06
C VAL A 2 27.04 -60.09 -39.54
N LYS A 3 27.17 -59.90 -38.22
CA LYS A 3 28.45 -59.53 -37.61
C LYS A 3 28.77 -60.48 -36.45
N VAL A 4 29.92 -61.11 -36.63
CA VAL A 4 30.51 -62.23 -35.90
C VAL A 4 31.01 -61.77 -34.53
N SER A 5 30.80 -62.61 -33.51
CA SER A 5 31.43 -62.46 -32.19
C SER A 5 32.89 -62.92 -32.23
N HIS A 6 33.84 -62.06 -31.86
CA HIS A 6 35.17 -62.49 -31.44
C HIS A 6 35.23 -62.54 -29.91
N LYS A 7 35.30 -63.75 -29.37
CA LYS A 7 35.64 -64.02 -27.97
C LYS A 7 37.14 -64.28 -27.94
N GLN A 8 37.95 -63.33 -27.48
CA GLN A 8 39.36 -63.55 -27.16
C GLN A 8 39.47 -64.03 -25.71
N LEU A 9 40.27 -65.08 -25.52
CA LEU A 9 40.54 -65.76 -24.25
C LEU A 9 41.42 -64.89 -23.35
N ALA A 10 41.00 -64.67 -22.11
CA ALA A 10 41.82 -64.14 -21.02
C ALA A 10 42.16 -65.31 -20.09
N HIS A 11 43.34 -65.92 -20.23
CA HIS A 11 43.74 -67.01 -19.33
C HIS A 11 45.24 -67.17 -19.04
N ASP A 12 46.06 -66.11 -19.17
CA ASP A 12 47.48 -66.16 -18.77
C ASP A 12 47.94 -65.11 -17.73
N ASP A 13 47.22 -64.00 -17.49
CA ASP A 13 47.73 -62.90 -16.63
C ASP A 13 47.71 -63.19 -15.11
N ASP A 14 46.81 -64.04 -14.61
CA ASP A 14 46.65 -64.25 -13.16
C ASP A 14 47.84 -65.01 -12.54
N LYS A 15 48.49 -65.91 -13.29
CA LYS A 15 49.65 -66.66 -12.79
C LYS A 15 50.90 -65.80 -12.66
N ASP A 16 51.12 -64.87 -13.58
CA ASP A 16 52.27 -63.95 -13.54
C ASP A 16 52.12 -62.91 -12.42
N ILE A 17 50.90 -62.44 -12.17
CA ILE A 17 50.61 -61.56 -11.03
C ILE A 17 50.84 -62.30 -9.69
N GLN A 18 50.45 -63.57 -9.61
CA GLN A 18 50.59 -64.39 -8.39
C GLN A 18 52.05 -64.83 -8.15
N ALA A 19 52.81 -65.11 -9.22
CA ALA A 19 54.25 -65.35 -9.15
C ALA A 19 55.01 -64.07 -8.73
N GLY A 20 54.65 -62.91 -9.28
CA GLY A 20 55.22 -61.62 -8.91
C GLY A 20 54.98 -61.24 -7.44
N LYS A 21 53.79 -61.54 -6.90
CA LYS A 21 53.49 -61.37 -5.46
C LYS A 21 54.33 -62.28 -4.56
N THR A 22 54.47 -63.55 -4.92
CA THR A 22 55.26 -64.53 -4.16
C THR A 22 56.75 -64.17 -4.14
N LEU A 23 57.33 -63.78 -5.30
CA LEU A 23 58.72 -63.33 -5.40
C LEU A 23 59.00 -62.06 -4.57
N LYS A 24 58.05 -61.11 -4.53
CA LYS A 24 58.16 -59.90 -3.71
C LYS A 24 58.13 -60.22 -2.22
N GLN A 25 57.32 -61.20 -1.80
CA GLN A 25 57.23 -61.66 -0.42
C GLN A 25 58.51 -62.39 0.03
N MET A 26 59.09 -63.24 -0.82
CA MET A 26 60.36 -63.92 -0.53
C MET A 26 61.55 -62.94 -0.45
N ARG A 27 61.58 -61.90 -1.31
CA ARG A 27 62.60 -60.84 -1.24
C ARG A 27 62.48 -60.01 0.04
N GLY A 28 61.26 -59.64 0.43
CA GLY A 28 61.02 -58.91 1.69
C GLY A 28 61.47 -59.70 2.91
N GLN A 29 61.17 -61.01 2.98
CA GLN A 29 61.63 -61.87 4.08
C GLN A 29 63.16 -61.95 4.14
N SER A 30 63.84 -62.09 2.99
CA SER A 30 65.31 -62.12 2.93
C SER A 30 65.96 -60.79 3.36
N GLU A 31 65.33 -59.65 3.07
CA GLU A 31 65.82 -58.34 3.52
C GLU A 31 65.68 -58.14 5.02
N GLU A 32 64.58 -58.58 5.61
CA GLU A 32 64.35 -58.52 7.06
C GLU A 32 65.27 -59.48 7.83
N GLU A 33 65.53 -60.68 7.32
CA GLU A 33 66.53 -61.60 7.87
C GLU A 33 67.93 -60.98 7.88
N ARG A 34 68.32 -60.29 6.79
CA ARG A 34 69.61 -59.61 6.69
C ARG A 34 69.72 -58.42 7.64
N ALA A 35 68.66 -57.64 7.79
CA ALA A 35 68.62 -56.52 8.74
C ALA A 35 68.71 -57.01 10.20
N SER A 36 68.06 -58.13 10.52
CA SER A 36 68.16 -58.78 11.83
C SER A 36 69.58 -59.28 12.13
N GLN A 37 70.23 -59.91 11.15
CA GLN A 37 71.62 -60.36 11.29
C GLN A 37 72.59 -59.19 11.47
N LEU A 38 72.44 -58.12 10.67
CA LEU A 38 73.25 -56.91 10.80
C LEU A 38 73.10 -56.25 12.18
N ALA A 39 71.89 -56.24 12.74
CA ALA A 39 71.66 -55.75 14.10
C ALA A 39 72.43 -56.55 15.15
N SER A 40 72.44 -57.89 15.01
CA SER A 40 73.19 -58.78 15.90
C SER A 40 74.69 -58.55 15.81
N ASP A 41 75.24 -58.34 14.62
CA ASP A 41 76.68 -58.13 14.41
C ASP A 41 77.18 -56.82 15.06
N PHE A 42 76.33 -55.79 15.12
CA PHE A 42 76.64 -54.48 15.69
C PHE A 42 76.10 -54.26 17.12
N GLY A 43 75.48 -55.28 17.72
CA GLY A 43 74.92 -55.19 19.09
C GLY A 43 73.74 -54.23 19.23
N LEU A 44 72.99 -53.99 18.15
CA LEU A 44 71.83 -53.10 18.11
C LEU A 44 70.52 -53.90 18.03
N SER A 45 69.40 -53.22 18.32
CA SER A 45 68.08 -53.82 18.19
C SER A 45 67.57 -53.74 16.74
N TYR A 46 66.93 -54.80 16.26
CA TYR A 46 66.27 -54.82 14.96
C TYR A 46 64.76 -54.53 15.09
N VAL A 47 64.17 -53.87 14.09
CA VAL A 47 62.71 -53.67 14.00
C VAL A 47 62.21 -53.76 12.56
N ASP A 48 61.12 -54.51 12.35
CA ASP A 48 60.42 -54.58 11.07
C ASP A 48 59.30 -53.52 11.02
N LEU A 49 59.49 -52.44 10.24
CA LEU A 49 58.48 -51.38 10.07
C LEU A 49 57.38 -51.77 9.06
N ASN A 50 57.51 -52.92 8.38
CA ASN A 50 56.40 -53.48 7.63
C ASN A 50 55.28 -53.98 8.56
N ILE A 51 55.62 -54.43 9.76
CA ILE A 51 54.68 -54.92 10.79
C ILE A 51 54.47 -53.88 11.90
N PHE A 52 55.53 -53.16 12.30
CA PHE A 52 55.44 -52.14 13.34
C PHE A 52 54.73 -50.87 12.84
N PRO A 53 53.70 -50.36 13.53
CA PRO A 53 52.99 -49.16 13.12
C PRO A 53 53.85 -47.92 13.38
N VAL A 54 54.17 -47.18 12.32
CA VAL A 54 54.87 -45.88 12.43
C VAL A 54 53.84 -44.75 12.44
N GLY A 55 53.88 -43.88 13.46
CA GLY A 55 53.07 -42.67 13.51
C GLY A 55 53.54 -41.63 12.49
N ALA A 56 52.60 -40.86 11.93
CA ALA A 56 52.94 -39.77 10.99
C ALA A 56 53.72 -38.64 11.68
N GLU A 57 53.43 -38.38 12.97
CA GLU A 57 54.14 -37.40 13.80
C GLU A 57 55.57 -37.84 14.13
N ASP A 58 55.78 -39.13 14.42
CA ASP A 58 57.10 -39.69 14.72
C ASP A 58 58.04 -39.52 13.52
N MET A 59 57.57 -39.94 12.35
CA MET A 59 58.31 -39.87 11.08
C MET A 59 58.77 -38.44 10.76
N ARG A 60 57.89 -37.43 10.92
CA ARG A 60 58.18 -36.01 10.66
C ARG A 60 59.10 -35.34 11.68
N THR A 61 59.57 -36.08 12.70
CA THR A 61 60.59 -35.55 13.61
C THR A 61 61.86 -35.13 12.85
N ILE A 62 62.08 -35.69 11.66
CA ILE A 62 63.12 -35.26 10.71
C ILE A 62 62.48 -34.92 9.34
N PRO A 63 63.06 -33.99 8.55
CA PRO A 63 62.62 -33.72 7.19
C PRO A 63 62.72 -34.93 6.26
N GLU A 64 61.86 -35.02 5.23
CA GLU A 64 61.94 -36.10 4.23
C GLU A 64 63.28 -36.09 3.49
N GLU A 65 63.77 -34.89 3.15
CA GLU A 65 65.05 -34.70 2.47
C GLU A 65 66.20 -35.29 3.30
N ASP A 66 66.24 -34.99 4.60
CA ASP A 66 67.24 -35.54 5.52
C ASP A 66 67.06 -37.06 5.72
N SER A 67 65.83 -37.53 5.89
CA SER A 67 65.52 -38.96 6.00
C SER A 67 66.03 -39.75 4.78
N ARG A 68 65.91 -39.19 3.58
CA ARG A 68 66.41 -39.77 2.32
C ARG A 68 67.93 -39.65 2.20
N ASN A 69 68.50 -38.48 2.48
CA ASN A 69 69.94 -38.21 2.36
C ASN A 69 70.77 -39.09 3.30
N PHE A 70 70.28 -39.31 4.52
CA PHE A 70 70.98 -40.06 5.56
C PHE A 70 70.49 -41.51 5.71
N ASN A 71 69.54 -41.97 4.89
CA ASN A 71 68.94 -43.31 4.92
C ASN A 71 68.49 -43.75 6.33
N LEU A 72 67.80 -42.86 7.04
CA LEU A 72 67.28 -43.13 8.39
C LEU A 72 65.82 -42.66 8.52
N CYS A 73 65.11 -43.15 9.51
CA CYS A 73 63.79 -42.65 9.87
C CYS A 73 63.56 -42.68 11.38
N VAL A 74 62.76 -41.75 11.89
CA VAL A 74 62.24 -41.84 13.26
C VAL A 74 60.95 -42.64 13.20
N PHE A 75 60.89 -43.75 13.92
CA PHE A 75 59.69 -44.58 13.94
C PHE A 75 58.90 -44.50 15.25
N GLN A 76 59.48 -43.90 16.29
CA GLN A 76 58.81 -43.63 17.56
C GLN A 76 59.49 -42.48 18.32
N LYS A 77 58.69 -41.54 18.83
CA LYS A 77 59.12 -40.45 19.71
C LYS A 77 58.29 -40.45 21.00
N ALA A 78 58.96 -40.60 22.14
CA ALA A 78 58.34 -40.56 23.46
C ALA A 78 59.06 -39.51 24.34
N GLY A 79 58.55 -38.27 24.33
CA GLY A 79 59.16 -37.18 25.07
C GLY A 79 60.57 -36.86 24.55
N ARG A 80 61.60 -37.12 25.37
CA ARG A 80 63.02 -36.95 24.98
C ARG A 80 63.64 -38.21 24.37
N GLU A 81 62.99 -39.37 24.47
CA GLU A 81 63.49 -40.62 23.88
C GLU A 81 63.03 -40.77 22.44
N ILE A 82 63.97 -40.92 21.52
CA ILE A 82 63.73 -41.03 20.08
C ILE A 82 64.29 -42.36 19.58
N ARG A 83 63.48 -43.14 18.87
CA ARG A 83 63.92 -44.38 18.24
C ARG A 83 64.10 -44.17 16.74
N VAL A 84 65.34 -44.34 16.29
CA VAL A 84 65.76 -44.10 14.91
C VAL A 84 66.10 -45.43 14.27
N GLY A 85 65.48 -45.72 13.13
CA GLY A 85 65.79 -46.86 12.27
C GLY A 85 66.77 -46.44 11.17
N LEU A 86 67.80 -47.24 10.92
CA LEU A 86 68.80 -47.01 9.88
C LEU A 86 69.12 -48.30 9.12
N THR A 87 69.48 -48.15 7.84
CA THR A 87 69.84 -49.28 6.97
C THR A 87 71.34 -49.49 6.85
N ASP A 88 72.15 -48.50 7.21
CA ASP A 88 73.61 -48.51 7.11
C ASP A 88 74.22 -47.88 8.36
N LEU A 89 75.02 -48.67 9.09
CA LEU A 89 75.63 -48.32 10.38
C LEU A 89 77.06 -47.80 10.25
N GLU A 90 77.67 -47.93 9.07
CA GLU A 90 79.06 -47.56 8.82
C GLU A 90 79.19 -46.21 8.11
N ASN A 91 78.06 -45.55 7.82
CA ASN A 91 78.05 -44.25 7.16
C ASN A 91 78.32 -43.11 8.15
N ASP A 92 79.56 -42.62 8.16
CA ASP A 92 80.02 -41.53 9.02
C ASP A 92 79.13 -40.27 8.94
N LYS A 93 78.59 -39.94 7.75
CA LYS A 93 77.71 -38.77 7.58
C LYS A 93 76.38 -38.92 8.30
N THR A 94 75.85 -40.15 8.33
CA THR A 94 74.60 -40.46 9.03
C THR A 94 74.81 -40.38 10.54
N LEU A 95 75.95 -40.86 11.05
CA LEU A 95 76.29 -40.78 12.47
C LEU A 95 76.53 -39.32 12.93
N GLU A 96 77.22 -38.51 12.13
CA GLU A 96 77.39 -37.07 12.38
C GLU A 96 76.06 -36.33 12.44
N TYR A 97 75.14 -36.63 11.52
CA TYR A 97 73.80 -36.05 11.54
C TYR A 97 73.00 -36.46 12.78
N ILE A 98 73.10 -37.72 13.21
CA ILE A 98 72.46 -38.21 14.45
C ILE A 98 73.00 -37.48 15.68
N GLU A 99 74.33 -37.28 15.79
CA GLU A 99 74.92 -36.51 16.89
C GLU A 99 74.53 -35.03 16.84
N LYS A 100 74.39 -34.45 15.64
CA LYS A 100 73.89 -33.08 15.48
C LYS A 100 72.46 -32.93 16.03
N ILE A 101 71.52 -33.77 15.58
CA ILE A 101 70.10 -33.67 16.04
C ILE A 101 69.96 -33.98 17.53
N LYS A 102 70.82 -34.85 18.07
CA LYS A 102 70.89 -35.16 19.50
C LYS A 102 71.26 -33.93 20.33
N ASN A 103 72.27 -33.18 19.89
CA ASN A 103 72.75 -31.98 20.57
C ASN A 103 71.82 -30.77 20.38
N ASP A 104 71.31 -30.55 19.18
CA ASP A 104 70.44 -29.42 18.85
C ASP A 104 69.10 -29.47 19.61
N HIS A 105 68.59 -30.68 19.87
CA HIS A 105 67.27 -30.88 20.49
C HIS A 105 67.29 -31.50 21.89
N GLY A 106 68.47 -31.90 22.40
CA GLY A 106 68.61 -32.54 23.72
C GLY A 106 67.91 -33.90 23.81
N TRP A 107 67.89 -34.66 22.72
CA TRP A 107 67.23 -35.97 22.62
C TRP A 107 68.12 -37.11 23.11
N ILE A 108 67.49 -38.18 23.60
CA ILE A 108 68.12 -39.46 23.90
C ILE A 108 67.76 -40.41 22.74
N ILE A 109 68.73 -40.70 21.88
CA ILE A 109 68.50 -41.46 20.65
C ILE A 109 68.87 -42.93 20.86
N HIS A 110 67.92 -43.82 20.55
CA HIS A 110 68.11 -45.26 20.48
C HIS A 110 68.13 -45.70 19.01
N LEU A 111 69.22 -46.33 18.60
CA LEU A 111 69.44 -46.79 17.23
C LEU A 111 68.92 -48.21 17.02
N TYR A 112 68.20 -48.39 15.92
CA TYR A 112 67.67 -49.66 15.46
C TYR A 112 68.07 -49.92 14.02
N VAL A 113 68.29 -51.18 13.68
CA VAL A 113 68.49 -51.59 12.29
C VAL A 113 67.14 -51.93 11.67
N ILE A 114 66.90 -51.40 10.47
CA ILE A 114 65.70 -51.65 9.67
C ILE A 114 66.10 -52.11 8.27
N SER A 115 65.23 -52.86 7.60
CA SER A 115 65.46 -53.20 6.19
C SER A 115 65.23 -52.02 5.25
N ARG A 116 65.74 -52.14 4.02
CA ARG A 116 65.47 -51.18 2.95
C ARG A 116 63.98 -51.11 2.63
N SER A 117 63.30 -52.25 2.56
CA SER A 117 61.84 -52.29 2.36
C SER A 117 61.06 -51.54 3.45
N SER A 118 61.48 -51.67 4.71
CA SER A 118 60.92 -50.96 5.86
C SER A 118 61.07 -49.44 5.71
N LEU A 119 62.26 -48.96 5.34
CA LEU A 119 62.52 -47.53 5.13
C LEU A 119 61.75 -46.96 3.92
N GLU A 120 61.67 -47.68 2.81
CA GLU A 120 60.91 -47.27 1.62
C GLU A 120 59.39 -47.21 1.86
N LYS A 121 58.86 -48.06 2.75
CA LYS A 121 57.47 -47.96 3.21
C LYS A 121 57.24 -46.66 3.97
N VAL A 122 58.18 -46.25 4.82
CA VAL A 122 58.12 -44.97 5.54
C VAL A 122 58.19 -43.79 4.55
N TRP A 123 59.11 -43.80 3.58
CA TRP A 123 59.18 -42.74 2.55
C TRP A 123 57.93 -42.61 1.69
N ARG A 124 57.25 -43.72 1.36
CA ARG A 124 55.96 -43.63 0.67
C ARG A 124 54.91 -42.91 1.52
N ARG A 125 54.95 -43.09 2.84
CA ARG A 125 54.04 -42.42 3.77
C ARG A 125 54.35 -40.93 3.98
N TYR A 126 55.58 -40.47 3.73
CA TYR A 126 55.87 -39.03 3.65
C TYR A 126 55.03 -38.35 2.56
N ALA A 127 54.85 -38.99 1.41
CA ALA A 127 54.03 -38.47 0.31
C ALA A 127 52.51 -38.51 0.59
N GLU A 128 52.06 -39.39 1.48
CA GLU A 128 50.63 -39.57 1.83
C GLU A 128 50.13 -38.57 2.90
N VAL A 129 51.04 -37.83 3.53
CA VAL A 129 50.70 -36.89 4.61
C VAL A 129 51.01 -35.45 4.14
N PRO A 130 50.07 -34.76 3.49
CA PRO A 130 50.08 -33.30 3.45
C PRO A 130 49.45 -32.76 4.76
N LEU A 131 49.86 -31.57 5.21
CA LEU A 131 49.30 -30.78 6.34
C LEU A 131 49.66 -31.21 7.78
N LEU A 132 50.73 -30.66 8.36
CA LEU A 132 50.76 -30.39 9.81
C LEU A 132 51.44 -29.06 10.14
N GLU A 133 52.30 -28.53 9.25
CA GLU A 133 52.87 -27.17 9.36
C GLU A 133 51.85 -26.03 9.12
N ASN A 134 50.57 -26.34 8.85
CA ASN A 134 49.57 -25.36 8.44
C ASN A 134 48.73 -24.76 9.57
N LEU A 135 48.93 -25.10 10.85
CA LEU A 135 48.09 -24.52 11.91
C LEU A 135 48.25 -22.99 12.02
N GLU A 136 49.46 -22.46 11.83
CA GLU A 136 49.71 -21.00 11.74
C GLU A 136 49.24 -20.43 10.39
N ALA A 137 49.41 -21.15 9.27
CA ALA A 137 48.97 -20.72 7.93
C ALA A 137 47.44 -20.77 7.70
N LEU A 138 46.69 -21.36 8.63
CA LEU A 138 45.23 -21.44 8.66
C LEU A 138 44.59 -20.20 9.31
N GLN A 139 45.33 -19.47 10.14
CA GLN A 139 44.89 -18.19 10.70
C GLN A 139 45.27 -17.06 9.74
N ILE A 140 44.27 -16.30 9.30
CA ILE A 140 44.51 -15.09 8.51
C ILE A 140 44.51 -13.92 9.47
N THR A 141 45.67 -13.29 9.61
CA THR A 141 45.82 -12.01 10.30
C THR A 141 46.08 -10.94 9.26
N LEU A 142 45.24 -9.90 9.25
CA LEU A 142 45.41 -8.72 8.40
C LEU A 142 45.87 -7.55 9.29
N SER A 143 47.15 -7.20 9.19
CA SER A 143 47.69 -6.00 9.84
C SER A 143 47.32 -4.73 9.07
N GLY A 144 47.40 -3.55 9.69
CA GLY A 144 47.20 -2.27 9.01
C GLY A 144 48.17 -2.08 7.83
N LYS A 145 49.39 -2.62 7.96
CA LYS A 145 50.39 -2.64 6.87
C LYS A 145 49.95 -3.49 5.68
N ASP A 146 49.28 -4.63 5.90
CA ASP A 146 48.77 -5.48 4.82
C ASP A 146 47.65 -4.78 4.03
N LEU A 147 46.80 -4.00 4.72
CA LEU A 147 45.75 -3.21 4.08
C LEU A 147 46.31 -2.01 3.30
N GLU A 148 47.36 -1.37 3.81
CA GLU A 148 48.07 -0.28 3.11
C GLU A 148 48.85 -0.81 1.91
N GLN A 149 49.52 -1.96 2.05
CA GLN A 149 50.25 -2.60 0.96
C GLN A 149 49.29 -3.09 -0.13
N PHE A 150 48.14 -3.65 0.24
CA PHE A 150 47.07 -3.94 -0.71
C PHE A 150 46.61 -2.68 -1.45
N GLU A 151 46.48 -1.53 -0.78
CA GLU A 151 46.08 -0.28 -1.42
C GLU A 151 47.15 0.26 -2.38
N GLN A 152 48.43 0.11 -2.05
CA GLN A 152 49.54 0.45 -2.94
C GLN A 152 49.62 -0.46 -4.16
N ASP A 153 49.39 -1.76 -3.99
CA ASP A 153 49.48 -2.74 -5.08
C ASP A 153 48.20 -2.85 -5.93
N PHE A 154 47.03 -2.68 -5.32
CA PHE A 154 45.73 -3.02 -5.91
C PHE A 154 44.65 -1.97 -5.65
N GLY A 155 45.04 -0.70 -5.41
CA GLY A 155 44.17 0.40 -4.96
C GLY A 155 42.86 0.65 -5.73
N SER A 156 42.69 0.08 -6.93
CA SER A 156 41.41 0.01 -7.63
C SER A 156 40.97 -1.42 -7.95
N MET A 157 39.66 -1.63 -8.06
CA MET A 157 39.06 -2.89 -8.57
C MET A 157 39.65 -3.32 -9.92
N ILE A 158 39.99 -2.36 -10.78
CA ILE A 158 40.56 -2.61 -12.11
C ILE A 158 41.99 -3.17 -11.97
N ASP A 159 42.77 -2.68 -11.02
CA ASP A 159 44.15 -3.12 -10.78
C ASP A 159 44.19 -4.50 -10.14
N LEU A 160 43.29 -4.76 -9.17
CA LEU A 160 43.09 -6.10 -8.62
C LEU A 160 42.78 -7.10 -9.74
N LYS A 161 41.83 -6.77 -10.62
CA LYS A 161 41.44 -7.64 -11.74
C LYS A 161 42.59 -7.97 -12.70
N LYS A 162 43.52 -7.04 -12.90
CA LYS A 162 44.68 -7.22 -13.80
C LYS A 162 45.80 -8.04 -13.14
N ARG A 163 46.12 -7.76 -11.88
CA ARG A 163 47.30 -8.30 -11.18
C ARG A 163 47.01 -9.58 -10.36
N ILE A 164 45.74 -10.02 -10.27
CA ILE A 164 45.36 -11.20 -9.47
C ILE A 164 46.07 -12.50 -9.89
N LYS A 165 46.53 -12.57 -11.15
CA LYS A 165 47.24 -13.73 -11.72
C LYS A 165 48.71 -13.83 -11.27
N GLU A 166 49.27 -12.75 -10.75
CA GLU A 166 50.68 -12.64 -10.34
C GLU A 166 50.89 -13.03 -8.87
N ILE A 167 49.79 -13.31 -8.15
CA ILE A 167 49.78 -13.54 -6.70
C ILE A 167 50.16 -15.00 -6.37
N PRO A 168 51.12 -15.24 -5.45
CA PRO A 168 51.40 -16.57 -4.92
C PRO A 168 50.15 -17.21 -4.30
N THR A 169 49.89 -18.48 -4.63
CA THR A 169 48.71 -19.22 -4.14
C THR A 169 48.64 -19.30 -2.60
N THR A 170 49.78 -19.19 -1.92
CA THR A 170 49.89 -19.13 -0.45
C THR A 170 49.50 -17.79 0.16
N GLN A 171 49.35 -16.71 -0.61
CA GLN A 171 48.90 -15.39 -0.12
C GLN A 171 47.55 -14.98 -0.71
N ILE A 172 47.05 -15.74 -1.68
CA ILE A 172 45.87 -15.34 -2.47
C ILE A 172 44.61 -15.19 -1.63
N ILE A 173 44.37 -16.06 -0.65
CA ILE A 173 43.22 -15.91 0.26
C ILE A 173 43.36 -14.65 1.11
N SER A 174 44.55 -14.36 1.66
CA SER A 174 44.78 -13.16 2.46
C SER A 174 44.54 -11.89 1.67
N ILE A 175 45.01 -11.83 0.41
CA ILE A 175 44.78 -10.68 -0.48
C ILE A 175 43.29 -10.57 -0.87
N ILE A 176 42.62 -11.68 -1.15
CA ILE A 176 41.18 -11.69 -1.43
C ILE A 176 40.40 -11.19 -0.22
N MET A 177 40.76 -11.62 0.99
CA MET A 177 40.13 -11.15 2.23
C MET A 177 40.43 -9.67 2.50
N ALA A 178 41.68 -9.23 2.33
CA ALA A 178 42.05 -7.80 2.44
C ALA A 178 41.25 -6.93 1.47
N GLY A 179 41.14 -7.35 0.21
CA GLY A 179 40.34 -6.68 -0.80
C GLY A 179 38.85 -6.67 -0.46
N ALA A 180 38.29 -7.80 -0.02
CA ALA A 180 36.90 -7.92 0.40
C ALA A 180 36.60 -6.97 1.59
N VAL A 181 37.48 -6.90 2.58
CA VAL A 181 37.30 -6.01 3.74
C VAL A 181 37.44 -4.53 3.35
N LYS A 182 38.50 -4.18 2.60
CA LYS A 182 38.74 -2.79 2.18
C LYS A 182 37.61 -2.25 1.32
N MET A 183 37.08 -3.09 0.43
CA MET A 183 35.94 -2.76 -0.45
C MET A 183 34.57 -2.96 0.22
N LYS A 184 34.54 -3.35 1.50
CA LYS A 184 33.31 -3.63 2.28
C LYS A 184 32.36 -4.60 1.58
N ALA A 185 32.91 -5.69 1.02
CA ALA A 185 32.14 -6.77 0.43
C ALA A 185 31.46 -7.61 1.52
N SER A 186 30.18 -7.92 1.28
CA SER A 186 29.36 -8.80 2.13
C SER A 186 29.59 -10.29 1.81
N ASP A 187 29.84 -10.63 0.55
CA ASP A 187 30.13 -11.99 0.13
C ASP A 187 31.28 -12.01 -0.89
N VAL A 188 32.06 -13.08 -0.88
CA VAL A 188 33.02 -13.46 -1.93
C VAL A 188 32.50 -14.73 -2.60
N HIS A 189 32.36 -14.67 -3.93
CA HIS A 189 31.84 -15.74 -4.76
C HIS A 189 32.93 -16.28 -5.67
N PHE A 190 33.06 -17.61 -5.75
CA PHE A 190 33.82 -18.31 -6.79
C PHE A 190 32.89 -19.21 -7.57
N GLU A 191 32.82 -18.99 -8.88
CA GLU A 191 31.89 -19.66 -9.78
C GLU A 191 32.69 -20.34 -10.91
N PRO A 192 32.89 -21.66 -10.82
CA PRO A 192 33.56 -22.42 -11.86
C PRO A 192 32.78 -22.42 -13.18
N GLN A 193 33.48 -22.16 -14.26
CA GLN A 193 33.02 -22.30 -15.64
C GLN A 193 33.88 -23.37 -16.36
N GLU A 194 33.60 -23.63 -17.63
CA GLU A 194 34.24 -24.72 -18.38
C GLU A 194 35.78 -24.63 -18.40
N GLU A 195 36.34 -23.44 -18.58
CA GLU A 195 37.80 -23.24 -18.71
C GLU A 195 38.43 -22.43 -17.55
N GLU A 196 37.63 -21.66 -16.81
CA GLU A 196 38.12 -20.74 -15.78
C GLU A 196 37.12 -20.58 -14.63
N VAL A 197 37.58 -20.02 -13.51
CA VAL A 197 36.75 -19.74 -12.33
C VAL A 197 36.59 -18.24 -12.17
N ARG A 198 35.35 -17.78 -12.19
CA ARG A 198 35.00 -16.37 -12.03
C ARG A 198 34.91 -16.02 -10.54
N MET A 199 35.62 -14.98 -10.11
CA MET A 199 35.55 -14.46 -8.75
C MET A 199 34.80 -13.12 -8.69
N ARG A 200 33.81 -13.03 -7.79
CA ARG A 200 32.98 -11.85 -7.62
C ARG A 200 32.89 -11.43 -6.16
N PHE A 201 32.83 -10.14 -5.90
CA PHE A 201 32.46 -9.60 -4.59
C PHE A 201 31.01 -9.11 -4.62
N ARG A 202 30.25 -9.36 -3.57
CA ARG A 202 28.97 -8.68 -3.34
C ARG A 202 29.23 -7.41 -2.54
N ILE A 203 29.29 -6.28 -3.22
CA ILE A 203 29.48 -4.95 -2.62
C ILE A 203 28.14 -4.23 -2.64
N ASP A 204 27.69 -3.78 -1.46
CA ASP A 204 26.40 -3.12 -1.28
C ASP A 204 25.22 -3.86 -1.97
N GLY A 205 25.21 -5.19 -1.88
CA GLY A 205 24.17 -6.07 -2.43
C GLY A 205 24.35 -6.47 -3.89
N MET A 206 25.27 -5.84 -4.63
CA MET A 206 25.53 -6.13 -6.05
C MET A 206 26.80 -6.94 -6.27
N LEU A 207 26.70 -7.93 -7.16
CA LEU A 207 27.84 -8.74 -7.59
C LEU A 207 28.71 -7.96 -8.56
N GLN A 208 29.99 -7.83 -8.22
CA GLN A 208 31.02 -7.15 -9.01
C GLN A 208 32.07 -8.16 -9.43
N ASP A 209 32.49 -8.13 -10.69
CA ASP A 209 33.58 -8.97 -11.19
C ASP A 209 34.93 -8.45 -10.72
N VAL A 210 35.61 -9.26 -9.93
CA VAL A 210 36.88 -8.88 -9.29
C VAL A 210 38.05 -9.59 -9.96
N GLY A 211 37.87 -10.83 -10.41
CA GLY A 211 38.97 -11.60 -11.00
C GLY A 211 38.52 -12.89 -11.67
N ARG A 212 39.46 -13.52 -12.39
CA ARG A 212 39.30 -14.84 -13.02
C ARG A 212 40.54 -15.67 -12.75
N PHE A 213 40.35 -16.93 -12.41
CA PHE A 213 41.42 -17.87 -12.08
C PHE A 213 41.43 -19.06 -13.03
N PRO A 214 42.61 -19.57 -13.40
CA PRO A 214 42.71 -20.91 -14.00
C PRO A 214 42.16 -21.97 -13.04
N SER A 215 41.51 -22.99 -13.57
CA SER A 215 40.91 -24.08 -12.78
C SER A 215 41.93 -24.84 -11.92
N ASP A 216 43.19 -24.92 -12.34
CA ASP A 216 44.28 -25.49 -11.55
C ASP A 216 44.58 -24.63 -10.31
N THR A 217 44.68 -23.32 -10.47
CA THR A 217 44.90 -22.39 -9.34
C THR A 217 43.74 -22.43 -8.36
N PHE A 218 42.50 -22.50 -8.87
CA PHE A 218 41.31 -22.57 -8.02
C PHE A 218 41.27 -23.84 -7.17
N ARG A 219 41.77 -25.00 -7.65
CA ARG A 219 41.83 -26.22 -6.84
C ARG A 219 42.61 -26.04 -5.54
N PHE A 220 43.69 -25.26 -5.57
CA PHE A 220 44.48 -24.95 -4.38
C PHE A 220 43.75 -23.98 -3.43
N ILE A 221 43.10 -22.95 -3.99
CA ILE A 221 42.24 -22.00 -3.26
C ILE A 221 41.13 -22.74 -2.54
N LEU A 222 40.42 -23.61 -3.25
CA LEU A 222 39.31 -24.43 -2.76
C LEU A 222 39.75 -25.37 -1.63
N SER A 223 40.89 -26.05 -1.79
CA SER A 223 41.45 -26.91 -0.74
C SER A 223 41.73 -26.12 0.54
N ARG A 224 42.31 -24.92 0.41
CA ARG A 224 42.60 -24.05 1.55
C ARG A 224 41.33 -23.55 2.25
N ILE A 225 40.32 -23.13 1.49
CA ILE A 225 39.02 -22.72 2.03
C ILE A 225 38.39 -23.89 2.80
N LYS A 226 38.40 -25.11 2.24
CA LYS A 226 37.88 -26.31 2.90
C LYS A 226 38.63 -26.60 4.21
N MET A 227 39.96 -26.50 4.22
CA MET A 227 40.73 -26.69 5.45
C MET A 227 40.38 -25.66 6.51
N MET A 228 40.33 -24.38 6.16
CA MET A 228 39.99 -23.30 7.09
C MET A 228 38.58 -23.44 7.66
N GLY A 229 37.61 -23.80 6.82
CA GLY A 229 36.23 -24.06 7.22
C GLY A 229 36.03 -25.41 7.94
N LYS A 230 37.09 -26.19 8.20
CA LYS A 230 37.05 -27.55 8.79
C LYS A 230 36.17 -28.54 8.00
N MET A 231 36.13 -28.38 6.68
CA MET A 231 35.39 -29.23 5.75
C MET A 231 36.24 -30.41 5.26
N LYS A 232 35.58 -31.43 4.67
CA LYS A 232 36.26 -32.60 4.12
C LYS A 232 36.75 -32.30 2.69
N ILE A 233 38.08 -32.24 2.52
CA ILE A 233 38.76 -31.89 1.25
C ILE A 233 38.45 -32.88 0.12
N ASN A 234 38.37 -34.17 0.45
CA ASN A 234 38.17 -35.28 -0.48
C ASN A 234 36.70 -35.47 -0.92
N ILE A 235 35.75 -34.81 -0.27
CA ILE A 235 34.33 -34.86 -0.62
C ILE A 235 34.01 -33.70 -1.56
N ARG A 236 33.37 -33.98 -2.70
CA ARG A 236 33.09 -32.99 -3.77
C ARG A 236 31.69 -33.09 -4.40
N ASP A 237 30.92 -34.10 -4.00
CA ASP A 237 29.63 -34.50 -4.56
C ASP A 237 28.44 -34.09 -3.68
N ILE A 238 28.70 -33.57 -2.48
CA ILE A 238 27.69 -33.05 -1.56
C ILE A 238 28.03 -31.62 -1.14
N ALA A 239 27.00 -30.86 -0.75
CA ALA A 239 27.17 -29.53 -0.18
C ALA A 239 27.91 -29.60 1.17
N GLN A 240 28.75 -28.61 1.45
CA GLN A 240 29.52 -28.50 2.69
C GLN A 240 29.46 -27.07 3.23
N ASP A 241 29.23 -26.96 4.55
CA ASP A 241 29.25 -25.71 5.29
C ASP A 241 30.43 -25.68 6.27
N GLY A 242 30.97 -24.50 6.48
CA GLY A 242 32.09 -24.28 7.36
C GLY A 242 32.16 -22.83 7.81
N HIS A 243 32.97 -22.61 8.83
CA HIS A 243 33.19 -21.28 9.39
C HIS A 243 34.66 -21.14 9.77
N PHE A 244 35.18 -19.94 9.58
CA PHE A 244 36.49 -19.55 10.08
C PHE A 244 36.46 -18.07 10.42
N SER A 245 37.58 -17.54 10.92
CA SER A 245 37.67 -16.14 11.27
C SER A 245 38.95 -15.52 10.75
N VAL A 246 38.89 -14.21 10.49
CA VAL A 246 40.00 -13.38 10.06
C VAL A 246 40.25 -12.33 11.14
N GLU A 247 41.47 -12.27 11.65
CA GLU A 247 41.89 -11.32 12.68
C GLU A 247 42.38 -10.00 12.05
N MET A 248 42.06 -8.88 12.68
CA MET A 248 42.43 -7.53 12.21
C MET A 248 42.75 -6.59 13.37
N GLU A 249 43.51 -5.53 13.11
CA GLU A 249 43.86 -4.49 14.12
C GLU A 249 42.65 -3.72 14.72
N GLY A 250 41.43 -3.97 14.25
CA GLY A 250 40.18 -3.35 14.75
C GLY A 250 39.09 -4.35 15.17
N GLY A 251 39.42 -5.65 15.26
CA GLY A 251 38.46 -6.69 15.64
C GLY A 251 38.61 -7.96 14.82
N LYS A 252 37.58 -8.82 14.87
CA LYS A 252 37.56 -10.13 14.22
C LYS A 252 36.39 -10.18 13.24
N ILE A 253 36.65 -10.65 12.01
CA ILE A 253 35.62 -10.91 11.01
C ILE A 253 35.35 -12.41 10.98
N ASN A 254 34.11 -12.79 11.22
CA ASN A 254 33.69 -14.19 11.06
C ASN A 254 33.29 -14.41 9.61
N VAL A 255 33.78 -15.50 9.03
CA VAL A 255 33.50 -15.88 7.65
C VAL A 255 32.74 -17.20 7.66
N ARG A 256 31.53 -17.17 7.10
CA ARG A 256 30.75 -18.39 6.85
C ARG A 256 30.97 -18.81 5.41
N THR A 257 31.36 -20.06 5.20
CA THR A 257 31.63 -20.60 3.87
C THR A 257 30.64 -21.70 3.57
N ASN A 258 30.02 -21.61 2.39
CA ASN A 258 29.21 -22.67 1.81
C ASN A 258 29.82 -23.11 0.48
N ILE A 259 29.85 -24.41 0.24
CA ILE A 259 30.37 -25.03 -0.97
C ILE A 259 29.31 -25.98 -1.52
N ILE A 260 29.00 -25.87 -2.82
CA ILE A 260 28.06 -26.76 -3.52
C ILE A 260 28.71 -27.40 -4.74
N PRO A 261 28.36 -28.66 -5.06
CA PRO A 261 28.80 -29.30 -6.31
C PRO A 261 28.18 -28.60 -7.53
N GLY A 262 28.96 -28.42 -8.59
CA GLY A 262 28.53 -27.84 -9.86
C GLY A 262 29.14 -28.55 -11.06
N ASN A 263 28.62 -28.27 -12.26
CA ASN A 263 28.99 -28.97 -13.50
C ASN A 263 30.48 -28.85 -13.86
N HIS A 264 31.13 -27.76 -13.48
CA HIS A 264 32.53 -27.46 -13.82
C HIS A 264 33.45 -27.38 -12.57
N GLY A 265 32.99 -27.89 -11.43
CA GLY A 265 33.69 -27.81 -10.15
C GLY A 265 32.80 -27.30 -9.03
N GLU A 266 33.39 -27.13 -7.85
CA GLU A 266 32.65 -26.71 -6.65
C GLU A 266 32.51 -25.19 -6.60
N SER A 267 31.28 -24.71 -6.50
CA SER A 267 30.98 -23.29 -6.31
C SER A 267 31.14 -22.93 -4.83
N VAL A 268 31.78 -21.81 -4.55
CA VAL A 268 32.10 -21.38 -3.18
C VAL A 268 31.52 -19.99 -2.92
N VAL A 269 30.83 -19.84 -1.80
CA VAL A 269 30.39 -18.55 -1.28
C VAL A 269 30.94 -18.36 0.12
N MET A 270 31.68 -17.28 0.34
CA MET A 270 32.17 -16.86 1.65
C MET A 270 31.44 -15.58 2.06
N ARG A 271 30.61 -15.63 3.10
CA ARG A 271 29.93 -14.47 3.68
C ARG A 271 30.77 -13.88 4.79
N LEU A 272 31.09 -12.59 4.68
CA LEU A 272 31.85 -11.84 5.66
C LEU A 272 30.89 -11.18 6.66
N LEU A 273 31.04 -11.50 7.94
CA LEU A 273 30.25 -10.96 9.03
C LEU A 273 31.13 -9.98 9.82
N SER A 274 30.88 -8.68 9.63
CA SER A 274 31.61 -7.59 10.29
C SER A 274 30.84 -7.09 11.51
N GLN A 275 31.50 -7.01 12.67
CA GLN A 275 30.89 -6.51 13.91
C GLN A 275 30.47 -5.02 13.85
N ALA A 276 30.97 -4.25 12.87
CA ALA A 276 30.63 -2.82 12.75
C ALA A 276 29.15 -2.56 12.44
N ASP A 277 28.43 -3.53 11.85
CA ASP A 277 27.01 -3.41 11.53
C ASP A 277 26.09 -3.53 12.77
N ILE A 278 26.64 -3.92 13.93
CA ILE A 278 25.91 -4.11 15.20
C ILE A 278 25.53 -2.76 15.85
N MET A 279 26.27 -1.69 15.57
CA MET A 279 26.15 -0.40 16.27
C MET A 279 25.14 0.57 15.64
N LEU A 280 24.31 0.15 14.68
CA LEU A 280 23.32 1.04 14.08
C LEU A 280 22.25 1.41 15.11
N SER A 281 22.04 2.70 15.28
CA SER A 281 20.92 3.26 16.03
C SER A 281 19.65 3.20 15.18
N VAL A 282 18.47 3.27 15.82
CA VAL A 282 17.18 3.30 15.10
C VAL A 282 17.08 4.56 14.23
N GLU A 283 17.73 5.63 14.67
CA GLU A 283 17.84 6.92 14.02
C GLU A 283 18.66 6.84 12.70
N ASP A 284 19.66 5.95 12.65
CA ASP A 284 20.53 5.76 11.47
C ASP A 284 19.93 4.83 10.39
N LEU A 285 18.84 4.13 10.70
CA LEU A 285 18.20 3.18 9.77
C LEU A 285 17.68 3.88 8.50
N GLY A 286 17.21 5.13 8.64
CA GLY A 286 16.60 5.91 7.57
C GLY A 286 15.07 5.98 7.61
N LEU A 287 14.45 5.67 8.76
CA LEU A 287 13.04 5.94 9.05
C LEU A 287 12.78 7.46 9.05
N ARG A 288 11.56 7.89 8.70
CA ARG A 288 11.18 9.32 8.61
C ARG A 288 9.71 9.54 8.93
N GLY A 289 9.36 10.79 9.28
CA GLY A 289 7.98 11.22 9.50
C GLY A 289 7.24 10.35 10.51
N LEU A 290 5.97 10.06 10.22
CA LEU A 290 5.11 9.24 11.06
C LEU A 290 5.66 7.81 11.26
N ALA A 291 6.35 7.23 10.27
CA ALA A 291 6.93 5.89 10.40
C ALA A 291 8.00 5.82 11.51
N TYR A 292 8.85 6.84 11.63
CA TYR A 292 9.82 6.93 12.72
C TYR A 292 9.14 7.09 14.07
N GLU A 293 8.17 8.00 14.17
CA GLU A 293 7.42 8.23 15.42
C GLU A 293 6.67 6.98 15.88
N HIS A 294 6.03 6.26 14.96
CA HIS A 294 5.34 5.01 15.25
C HIS A 294 6.31 3.95 15.76
N VAL A 295 7.44 3.71 15.08
CA VAL A 295 8.42 2.71 15.56
C VAL A 295 8.94 3.06 16.96
N GLN A 296 9.24 4.33 17.25
CA GLN A 296 9.69 4.76 18.58
C GLN A 296 8.60 4.60 19.64
N LYS A 297 7.33 4.88 19.31
CA LYS A 297 6.22 4.70 20.25
C LYS A 297 5.90 3.23 20.51
N GLU A 298 5.90 2.42 19.46
CA GLU A 298 5.48 1.02 19.49
C GLU A 298 6.53 0.11 20.16
N ILE A 299 7.82 0.46 20.09
CA ILE A 299 8.89 -0.25 20.79
C ILE A 299 8.88 0.00 22.31
N GLU A 300 8.35 1.13 22.77
CA GLU A 300 8.24 1.46 24.20
C GLU A 300 7.07 0.76 24.91
N LYS A 301 6.18 0.10 24.16
CA LYS A 301 5.05 -0.64 24.73
C LYS A 301 5.55 -1.86 25.51
N PRO A 302 4.91 -2.21 26.64
CA PRO A 302 5.32 -3.35 27.46
C PRO A 302 5.11 -4.70 26.77
N HIS A 303 4.18 -4.77 25.81
CA HIS A 303 3.87 -6.01 25.12
C HIS A 303 3.37 -5.76 23.70
N GLY A 304 3.24 -6.85 22.92
CA GLY A 304 2.80 -6.84 21.54
C GLY A 304 3.88 -7.30 20.57
N MET A 305 3.58 -7.30 19.27
CA MET A 305 4.50 -7.79 18.23
C MET A 305 4.97 -6.68 17.29
N ILE A 306 6.27 -6.61 17.04
CA ILE A 306 6.84 -5.81 15.95
C ILE A 306 7.44 -6.77 14.94
N LEU A 307 6.85 -6.76 13.74
CA LEU A 307 7.17 -7.71 12.68
C LEU A 307 7.84 -6.99 11.52
N THR A 308 9.10 -7.32 11.26
CA THR A 308 9.84 -6.78 10.12
C THR A 308 9.71 -7.71 8.91
N THR A 309 9.54 -7.16 7.71
CA THR A 309 9.33 -7.94 6.50
C THR A 309 10.12 -7.39 5.30
N GLY A 310 10.28 -8.24 4.28
CA GLY A 310 11.04 -7.98 3.07
C GLY A 310 11.86 -9.19 2.64
N PRO A 311 12.46 -9.17 1.45
CA PRO A 311 13.25 -10.28 0.93
C PRO A 311 14.57 -10.49 1.71
N THR A 312 15.30 -11.55 1.38
CA THR A 312 16.66 -11.76 1.90
C THR A 312 17.57 -10.60 1.52
N GLY A 313 18.36 -10.11 2.48
CA GLY A 313 19.27 -8.97 2.26
C GLY A 313 18.60 -7.59 2.29
N SER A 314 17.33 -7.50 2.70
CA SER A 314 16.64 -6.21 2.89
C SER A 314 16.98 -5.49 4.19
N GLY A 315 17.84 -6.07 5.03
CA GLY A 315 18.30 -5.48 6.30
C GLY A 315 17.43 -5.80 7.53
N LYS A 316 16.49 -6.76 7.46
CA LYS A 316 15.56 -7.08 8.57
C LYS A 316 16.29 -7.33 9.88
N THR A 317 17.31 -8.18 9.85
CA THR A 317 18.11 -8.51 11.04
C THR A 317 18.82 -7.28 11.58
N THR A 318 19.34 -6.40 10.72
CA THR A 318 19.96 -5.13 11.14
C THR A 318 18.96 -4.23 11.86
N THR A 319 17.74 -4.11 11.34
CA THR A 319 16.66 -3.37 12.00
C THR A 319 16.31 -3.99 13.35
N LEU A 320 16.12 -5.31 13.43
CA LEU A 320 15.81 -5.99 14.68
C LEU A 320 16.90 -5.81 15.74
N TYR A 321 18.18 -5.90 15.35
CA TYR A 321 19.29 -5.67 16.27
C TYR A 321 19.36 -4.20 16.74
N ALA A 322 19.02 -3.23 15.88
CA ALA A 322 18.90 -1.83 16.30
C ALA A 322 17.78 -1.63 17.34
N LEU A 323 16.64 -2.31 17.18
CA LEU A 323 15.55 -2.30 18.16
C LEU A 323 15.97 -2.98 19.48
N VAL A 324 16.62 -4.15 19.40
CA VAL A 324 17.16 -4.86 20.59
C VAL A 324 18.15 -3.98 21.34
N ASN A 325 19.07 -3.30 20.64
CA ASN A 325 20.05 -2.41 21.27
C ASN A 325 19.38 -1.21 21.95
N LYS A 326 18.31 -0.65 21.36
CA LYS A 326 17.52 0.42 21.98
C LYS A 326 16.86 -0.03 23.29
N LEU A 327 16.39 -1.29 23.34
CA LEU A 327 15.73 -1.90 24.50
C LEU A 327 16.69 -2.43 25.57
N ASN A 328 17.96 -2.67 25.19
CA ASN A 328 18.99 -3.27 26.03
C ASN A 328 19.42 -2.33 27.17
N THR A 329 18.58 -2.27 28.20
CA THR A 329 18.80 -1.51 29.43
C THR A 329 18.88 -2.45 30.63
N PRO A 330 19.55 -2.08 31.74
CA PRO A 330 19.77 -3.00 32.87
C PRO A 330 18.51 -3.60 33.51
N GLY A 331 17.34 -3.00 33.30
CA GLY A 331 16.06 -3.47 33.84
C GLY A 331 15.23 -4.33 32.89
N VAL A 332 15.72 -4.65 31.69
CA VAL A 332 14.98 -5.38 30.65
C VAL A 332 15.72 -6.67 30.30
N LYS A 333 15.06 -7.81 30.47
CA LYS A 333 15.59 -9.13 30.10
C LYS A 333 15.22 -9.46 28.66
N ILE A 334 16.24 -9.54 27.81
CA ILE A 334 16.08 -9.86 26.38
C ILE A 334 16.60 -11.26 26.10
N ILE A 335 15.77 -12.09 25.46
CA ILE A 335 16.13 -13.44 25.03
C ILE A 335 15.83 -13.63 23.54
N THR A 336 16.77 -14.18 22.78
CA THR A 336 16.62 -14.40 21.33
C THR A 336 16.74 -15.87 20.93
N ILE A 337 16.07 -16.22 19.84
CA ILE A 337 16.16 -17.53 19.18
C ILE A 337 16.43 -17.26 17.70
N GLU A 338 17.57 -17.71 17.19
CA GLU A 338 18.07 -17.36 15.85
C GLU A 338 18.59 -18.59 15.08
N ASP A 339 18.57 -18.57 13.74
CA ASP A 339 19.09 -19.65 12.87
C ASP A 339 19.91 -19.07 11.69
N PRO A 340 21.21 -18.80 11.85
CA PRO A 340 22.01 -18.82 13.08
C PRO A 340 21.99 -17.47 13.82
N ILE A 341 22.69 -17.39 14.96
CA ILE A 341 23.03 -16.10 15.57
C ILE A 341 24.01 -15.37 14.63
N GLU A 342 23.63 -14.20 14.14
CA GLU A 342 24.48 -13.43 13.22
C GLU A 342 25.63 -12.74 13.97
N TYR A 343 25.34 -12.15 15.14
CA TYR A 343 26.31 -11.48 15.99
C TYR A 343 25.99 -11.64 17.48
N GLU A 344 27.04 -11.63 18.30
CA GLU A 344 26.89 -11.62 19.75
C GLU A 344 26.60 -10.21 20.27
N VAL A 345 25.48 -10.04 20.96
CA VAL A 345 25.04 -8.79 21.60
C VAL A 345 25.25 -8.89 23.09
N LYS A 346 26.04 -7.97 23.64
CA LYS A 346 26.33 -7.92 25.06
C LYS A 346 25.02 -7.73 25.86
N ASN A 347 24.90 -8.45 26.99
CA ASN A 347 23.74 -8.42 27.89
C ASN A 347 22.43 -8.99 27.31
N VAL A 348 22.48 -9.66 26.16
CA VAL A 348 21.32 -10.35 25.58
C VAL A 348 21.56 -11.86 25.65
N SER A 349 20.55 -12.63 26.06
CA SER A 349 20.65 -14.10 26.09
C SER A 349 20.25 -14.66 24.73
N GLN A 350 21.23 -14.94 23.87
CA GLN A 350 20.97 -15.44 22.52
C GLN A 350 21.07 -16.96 22.45
N THR A 351 20.09 -17.60 21.83
CA THR A 351 20.08 -19.05 21.58
C THR A 351 20.02 -19.32 20.08
N GLN A 352 20.67 -20.41 19.65
CA GLN A 352 20.69 -20.82 18.25
C GLN A 352 19.91 -22.10 18.04
N VAL A 353 19.09 -22.15 16.99
CA VAL A 353 18.39 -23.35 16.54
C VAL A 353 19.39 -24.48 16.27
N ALA A 354 19.09 -25.67 16.78
CA ALA A 354 19.94 -26.86 16.66
C ALA A 354 19.11 -28.07 16.21
N LYS A 355 19.03 -28.26 14.89
CA LYS A 355 18.18 -29.29 14.24
C LYS A 355 18.58 -30.72 14.64
N ASP A 356 19.87 -30.96 14.88
CA ASP A 356 20.41 -32.24 15.36
C ASP A 356 19.96 -32.59 16.78
N ARG A 357 19.60 -31.59 17.58
CA ARG A 357 19.13 -31.74 18.97
C ARG A 357 17.64 -31.47 19.13
N ASN A 358 16.91 -31.39 18.02
CA ASN A 358 15.50 -31.03 17.96
C ASN A 358 15.14 -29.63 18.51
N TYR A 359 16.12 -28.76 18.82
CA TYR A 359 15.85 -27.42 19.34
C TYR A 359 15.43 -26.48 18.19
N THR A 360 14.12 -26.40 17.93
CA THR A 360 13.48 -25.57 16.88
C THR A 360 13.06 -24.19 17.38
N PHE A 361 12.58 -23.31 16.49
CA PHE A 361 12.00 -22.01 16.89
C PHE A 361 10.84 -22.18 17.87
N ALA A 362 9.88 -23.06 17.58
CA ALA A 362 8.74 -23.31 18.45
C ALA A 362 9.15 -23.90 19.83
N GLU A 363 10.06 -24.87 19.86
CA GLU A 363 10.55 -25.44 21.13
C GLU A 363 11.35 -24.42 21.95
N GLY A 364 12.23 -23.68 21.29
CA GLY A 364 12.96 -22.57 21.90
C GLY A 364 12.02 -21.54 22.47
N LEU A 365 11.01 -21.11 21.72
CA LEU A 365 10.07 -20.07 22.14
C LEU A 365 9.26 -20.51 23.37
N ARG A 366 8.81 -21.77 23.41
CA ARG A 366 8.17 -22.35 24.61
C ARG A 366 9.10 -22.33 25.83
N ALA A 367 10.39 -22.58 25.65
CA ALA A 367 11.34 -22.52 26.74
C ALA A 367 11.56 -21.07 27.21
N VAL A 368 11.70 -20.14 26.26
CA VAL A 368 11.96 -18.73 26.50
C VAL A 368 10.83 -18.05 27.27
N VAL A 369 9.55 -18.31 26.95
CA VAL A 369 8.42 -17.73 27.72
C VAL A 369 8.39 -18.15 29.19
N ARG A 370 9.10 -19.23 29.57
CA ARG A 370 9.25 -19.66 30.98
C ARG A 370 10.50 -19.11 31.66
N GLN A 371 11.29 -18.30 30.95
CA GLN A 371 12.49 -17.66 31.47
C GLN A 371 12.21 -16.25 32.01
N ASP A 372 10.96 -15.84 32.16
CA ASP A 372 10.62 -14.47 32.60
C ASP A 372 11.27 -13.37 31.73
N PRO A 373 11.16 -13.44 30.38
CA PRO A 373 11.69 -12.38 29.52
C PRO A 373 10.75 -11.18 29.48
N ASP A 374 11.29 -9.98 29.27
CA ASP A 374 10.50 -8.80 28.91
C ASP A 374 10.36 -8.70 27.38
N VAL A 375 11.45 -8.99 26.67
CA VAL A 375 11.54 -8.91 25.21
C VAL A 375 12.02 -10.25 24.64
N ILE A 376 11.32 -10.72 23.62
CA ILE A 376 11.64 -11.96 22.92
C ILE A 376 11.92 -11.64 21.45
N LEU A 377 13.09 -12.04 20.93
CA LEU A 377 13.34 -12.03 19.49
C LEU A 377 13.28 -13.44 18.93
N VAL A 378 12.39 -13.65 17.96
CA VAL A 378 12.31 -14.89 17.18
C VAL A 378 12.83 -14.57 15.79
N GLY A 379 13.88 -15.24 15.34
CA GLY A 379 14.59 -14.90 14.10
C GLY A 379 13.66 -14.77 12.88
N GLU A 380 12.67 -15.65 12.78
CA GLU A 380 11.61 -15.59 11.78
C GLU A 380 10.41 -16.46 12.18
N ILE A 381 9.23 -16.10 11.66
CA ILE A 381 8.02 -16.91 11.77
C ILE A 381 7.75 -17.55 10.40
N ARG A 382 7.94 -18.87 10.31
CA ARG A 382 7.75 -19.65 9.06
C ARG A 382 6.55 -20.57 9.08
N ASP A 383 6.15 -21.01 10.26
CA ASP A 383 5.11 -22.00 10.50
C ASP A 383 4.06 -21.48 11.48
N ASP A 384 2.94 -22.19 11.52
CA ASP A 384 1.76 -21.90 12.33
C ASP A 384 2.03 -22.04 13.83
N GLU A 385 2.80 -23.06 14.21
CA GLU A 385 3.17 -23.31 15.59
C GLU A 385 3.97 -22.14 16.19
N THR A 386 5.01 -21.68 15.49
CA THR A 386 5.83 -20.54 15.92
C THR A 386 5.00 -19.25 15.94
N ALA A 387 4.10 -19.07 14.96
CA ALA A 387 3.21 -17.92 14.91
C ALA A 387 2.26 -17.88 16.13
N ASP A 388 1.59 -19.00 16.43
CA ASP A 388 0.62 -19.11 17.52
C ASP A 388 1.27 -18.82 18.88
N ILE A 389 2.45 -19.40 19.15
CA ILE A 389 3.16 -19.15 20.40
C ILE A 389 3.61 -17.69 20.47
N SER A 390 4.03 -17.08 19.36
CA SER A 390 4.44 -15.66 19.33
C SER A 390 3.29 -14.72 19.63
N VAL A 391 2.11 -14.97 19.05
CA VAL A 391 0.88 -14.21 19.34
C VAL A 391 0.47 -14.36 20.79
N ASN A 392 0.49 -15.58 21.34
CA ASN A 392 0.17 -15.82 22.74
C ASN A 392 1.17 -15.14 23.69
N ALA A 393 2.48 -15.17 23.37
CA ALA A 393 3.49 -14.46 24.14
C ALA A 393 3.22 -12.95 24.16
N ALA A 394 2.88 -12.36 23.00
CA ALA A 394 2.54 -10.96 22.88
C ALA A 394 1.29 -10.56 23.67
N LEU A 395 0.26 -11.40 23.68
CA LEU A 395 -0.97 -11.18 24.46
C LEU A 395 -0.77 -11.39 25.97
N THR A 396 0.28 -12.12 26.38
CA THR A 396 0.57 -12.44 27.79
C THR A 396 1.62 -11.52 28.41
N GLY A 397 1.87 -10.36 27.79
CA GLY A 397 2.69 -9.31 28.41
C GLY A 397 4.14 -9.24 27.93
N HIS A 398 4.49 -9.88 26.81
CA HIS A 398 5.85 -9.84 26.24
C HIS A 398 5.92 -8.96 25.00
N LEU A 399 7.01 -8.25 24.79
CA LEU A 399 7.31 -7.60 23.51
C LEU A 399 8.03 -8.59 22.60
N VAL A 400 7.39 -8.98 21.50
CA VAL A 400 7.93 -9.98 20.55
C VAL A 400 8.40 -9.30 19.27
N LEU A 401 9.68 -9.51 18.94
CA LEU A 401 10.31 -9.03 17.72
C LEU A 401 10.51 -10.22 16.77
N SER A 402 10.07 -10.10 15.51
CA SER A 402 10.33 -11.17 14.55
C SER A 402 10.38 -10.70 13.10
N THR A 403 10.65 -11.64 12.19
CA THR A 403 10.62 -11.42 10.75
C THR A 403 9.57 -12.27 10.03
N LEU A 404 9.01 -11.69 8.96
CA LEU A 404 8.20 -12.37 7.95
C LEU A 404 8.84 -12.17 6.56
N HIS A 405 8.38 -12.95 5.59
CA HIS A 405 8.80 -12.83 4.18
C HIS A 405 7.61 -12.44 3.30
N THR A 406 7.28 -11.15 3.32
CA THR A 406 6.29 -10.52 2.44
C THR A 406 6.91 -9.34 1.69
N ASN A 407 6.23 -8.87 0.65
CA ASN A 407 6.76 -7.80 -0.22
C ASN A 407 6.53 -6.39 0.32
N ASN A 408 5.54 -6.20 1.20
CA ASN A 408 5.12 -4.93 1.77
C ASN A 408 4.44 -5.17 3.14
N ALA A 409 4.15 -4.10 3.88
CA ALA A 409 3.65 -4.20 5.25
C ALA A 409 2.20 -4.70 5.29
N PRO A 410 1.24 -4.16 4.50
CA PRO A 410 -0.14 -4.66 4.43
C PRO A 410 -0.25 -6.15 4.09
N ALA A 411 0.58 -6.68 3.17
CA ALA A 411 0.60 -8.10 2.81
C ALA A 411 1.01 -9.04 3.97
N SER A 412 1.58 -8.49 5.05
CA SER A 412 1.93 -9.26 6.24
C SER A 412 0.70 -9.77 6.99
N ILE A 413 -0.42 -9.03 6.94
CA ILE A 413 -1.69 -9.41 7.57
C ILE A 413 -2.26 -10.71 6.96
N PRO A 414 -2.56 -10.78 5.64
CA PRO A 414 -3.07 -12.01 5.03
C PRO A 414 -2.07 -13.16 5.19
N ARG A 415 -0.75 -12.88 5.14
CA ARG A 415 0.26 -13.91 5.40
C ARG A 415 0.19 -14.47 6.83
N PHE A 416 -0.10 -13.63 7.81
CA PHE A 416 -0.28 -14.07 9.20
C PHE A 416 -1.54 -14.94 9.35
N ILE A 417 -2.61 -14.60 8.63
CA ILE A 417 -3.82 -15.42 8.56
C ILE A 417 -3.54 -16.77 7.89
N GLU A 418 -2.77 -16.80 6.80
CA GLU A 418 -2.34 -18.04 6.14
C GLU A 418 -1.53 -18.96 7.06
N LEU A 419 -0.78 -18.39 8.01
CA LEU A 419 -0.06 -19.12 9.06
C LEU A 419 -0.99 -19.59 10.19
N GLY A 420 -2.31 -19.51 10.04
CA GLY A 420 -3.28 -20.05 10.99
C GLY A 420 -3.66 -19.10 12.12
N ILE A 421 -3.17 -17.85 12.12
CA ILE A 421 -3.57 -16.85 13.13
C ILE A 421 -4.97 -16.34 12.83
N LYS A 422 -5.82 -16.34 13.85
CA LYS A 422 -7.19 -15.84 13.72
C LYS A 422 -7.20 -14.32 13.58
N PRO A 423 -8.00 -13.72 12.68
CA PRO A 423 -8.01 -12.27 12.46
C PRO A 423 -8.23 -11.44 13.73
N ASN A 424 -9.12 -11.89 14.62
CA ASN A 424 -9.42 -11.22 15.89
C ASN A 424 -8.28 -11.23 16.92
N LEU A 425 -7.21 -12.00 16.69
CA LEU A 425 -6.02 -11.99 17.52
C LEU A 425 -4.94 -11.03 17.00
N ILE A 426 -4.96 -10.70 15.70
CA ILE A 426 -3.91 -9.90 15.06
C ILE A 426 -3.90 -8.47 15.60
N ALA A 427 -5.06 -7.81 15.64
CA ALA A 427 -5.18 -6.43 16.11
C ALA A 427 -4.71 -6.24 17.57
N PRO A 428 -5.12 -7.07 18.55
CA PRO A 428 -4.63 -6.93 19.92
C PRO A 428 -3.19 -7.44 20.13
N SER A 429 -2.64 -8.28 19.24
CA SER A 429 -1.29 -8.82 19.42
C SER A 429 -0.20 -8.06 18.66
N VAL A 430 -0.50 -7.39 17.54
CA VAL A 430 0.50 -6.76 16.67
C VAL A 430 0.53 -5.25 16.84
N ASN A 431 1.70 -4.72 17.19
CA ASN A 431 1.96 -3.30 17.34
C ASN A 431 2.24 -2.65 15.98
N ALA A 432 3.15 -3.24 15.19
CA ALA A 432 3.51 -2.72 13.88
C ALA A 432 4.05 -3.81 12.93
N PHE A 433 3.73 -3.65 11.65
CA PHE A 433 4.42 -4.32 10.54
C PHE A 433 5.36 -3.32 9.86
N ILE A 434 6.63 -3.68 9.73
CA ILE A 434 7.69 -2.85 9.14
C ILE A 434 8.20 -3.55 7.89
N ALA A 435 7.78 -3.12 6.70
CA ALA A 435 8.39 -3.57 5.46
C ALA A 435 9.59 -2.72 5.11
N GLN A 436 10.64 -3.37 4.62
CA GLN A 436 11.87 -2.66 4.26
C GLN A 436 12.60 -3.26 3.07
N ARG A 437 13.37 -2.40 2.39
CA ARG A 437 14.40 -2.75 1.40
C ARG A 437 15.63 -1.87 1.59
N LEU A 438 16.76 -2.30 1.04
CA LEU A 438 17.99 -1.48 1.02
C LEU A 438 18.25 -0.93 -0.37
N VAL A 439 18.50 0.37 -0.44
CA VAL A 439 18.98 1.06 -1.64
C VAL A 439 20.40 1.56 -1.41
N ARG A 440 21.23 1.54 -2.45
CA ARG A 440 22.60 2.04 -2.39
C ARG A 440 22.64 3.56 -2.25
N LYS A 441 23.49 4.07 -1.36
CA LYS A 441 23.72 5.52 -1.20
C LYS A 441 24.61 6.03 -2.32
N LEU A 442 24.22 7.13 -2.96
CA LEU A 442 25.06 7.82 -3.94
C LEU A 442 26.36 8.30 -3.28
N CYS A 443 27.47 8.17 -4.01
CA CYS A 443 28.76 8.67 -3.54
C CYS A 443 28.73 10.20 -3.48
N GLN A 444 28.87 10.76 -2.27
CA GLN A 444 28.82 12.21 -2.05
C GLN A 444 29.96 12.98 -2.74
N HIS A 445 31.01 12.29 -3.20
CA HIS A 445 32.15 12.91 -3.89
C HIS A 445 32.02 12.93 -5.41
N CYS A 446 31.13 12.13 -6.01
CA CYS A 446 31.00 12.06 -7.46
C CYS A 446 29.57 12.04 -7.99
N LYS A 447 28.55 12.05 -7.14
CA LYS A 447 27.16 12.15 -7.61
C LYS A 447 27.01 13.33 -8.56
N GLU A 448 26.35 13.09 -9.68
CA GLU A 448 26.15 14.10 -10.73
C GLU A 448 24.70 14.56 -10.69
N GLU A 449 24.51 15.88 -10.61
CA GLU A 449 23.21 16.54 -10.68
C GLU A 449 22.75 16.63 -12.13
N TYR A 450 21.50 16.27 -12.41
CA TYR A 450 20.88 16.41 -13.72
C TYR A 450 19.44 16.90 -13.61
N VAL A 451 18.96 17.56 -14.67
CA VAL A 451 17.56 17.95 -14.80
C VAL A 451 16.77 16.75 -15.35
N PRO A 452 15.79 16.21 -14.60
CA PRO A 452 15.00 15.10 -15.08
C PRO A 452 14.11 15.48 -16.26
N ALA A 453 13.76 14.50 -17.09
CA ALA A 453 12.73 14.69 -18.11
C ALA A 453 11.39 15.07 -17.47
N LYS A 454 10.55 15.81 -18.23
CA LYS A 454 9.25 16.26 -17.73
C LYS A 454 8.36 15.09 -17.29
N GLU A 455 8.34 14.01 -18.07
CA GLU A 455 7.60 12.77 -17.77
C GLU A 455 8.02 12.16 -16.42
N THR A 456 9.32 12.05 -16.15
CA THR A 456 9.84 11.55 -14.87
C THR A 456 9.45 12.47 -13.72
N SER A 457 9.53 13.78 -13.93
CA SER A 457 9.17 14.77 -12.91
C SER A 457 7.68 14.72 -12.58
N ASP A 458 6.83 14.54 -13.60
CA ASP A 458 5.38 14.48 -13.44
C ASP A 458 4.94 13.16 -12.78
N SER A 459 5.52 12.01 -13.16
CA SER A 459 5.25 10.72 -12.49
C SER A 459 5.66 10.76 -11.01
N VAL A 460 6.84 11.29 -10.69
CA VAL A 460 7.29 11.48 -9.30
C VAL A 460 6.30 12.37 -8.51
N LYS A 461 5.86 13.49 -9.08
CA LYS A 461 4.88 14.37 -8.43
C LYS A 461 3.56 13.66 -8.17
N LYS A 462 3.06 12.87 -9.13
CA LYS A 462 1.82 12.08 -8.95
C LYS A 462 1.95 11.14 -7.77
N ILE A 463 3.01 10.34 -7.72
CA ILE A 463 3.23 9.35 -6.64
C ILE A 463 3.36 10.03 -5.27
N LEU A 464 4.07 11.15 -5.18
CA LEU A 464 4.24 11.90 -3.93
C LEU A 464 2.96 12.62 -3.49
N SER A 465 2.07 13.01 -4.41
CA SER A 465 0.80 13.68 -4.06
C SER A 465 -0.21 12.78 -3.34
N ILE A 466 -0.01 11.45 -3.41
CA ILE A 466 -0.81 10.46 -2.66
C ILE A 466 -0.49 10.49 -1.16
N ILE A 467 0.68 11.00 -0.77
CA ILE A 467 1.11 11.02 0.63
C ILE A 467 0.13 11.86 1.46
N SER A 468 -0.54 11.23 2.42
CA SER A 468 -1.47 11.89 3.33
C SER A 468 -0.76 12.96 4.18
N PRO A 469 -1.40 14.12 4.45
CA PRO A 469 -0.85 15.11 5.37
C PRO A 469 -0.56 14.55 6.77
N LYS A 470 -1.25 13.48 7.17
CA LYS A 470 -0.99 12.77 8.45
C LYS A 470 0.42 12.18 8.53
N ALA A 471 1.09 11.94 7.39
CA ALA A 471 2.44 11.36 7.34
C ALA A 471 3.52 12.25 7.98
N LYS A 472 3.22 13.52 8.29
CA LYS A 472 4.15 14.50 8.89
C LYS A 472 5.46 14.66 8.10
N LEU A 473 5.35 14.76 6.77
CA LEU A 473 6.47 14.93 5.86
C LEU A 473 6.28 16.18 4.99
N GLU A 474 7.38 16.86 4.72
CA GLU A 474 7.39 17.93 3.73
C GLU A 474 7.47 17.33 2.32
N ILE A 475 6.44 17.56 1.51
CA ILE A 475 6.37 17.06 0.14
C ILE A 475 6.94 18.13 -0.81
N PRO A 476 7.98 17.82 -1.60
CA PRO A 476 8.52 18.76 -2.59
C PRO A 476 7.48 19.15 -3.64
N LYS A 477 7.23 20.45 -3.81
CA LYS A 477 6.27 20.98 -4.81
C LYS A 477 6.81 20.90 -6.24
N THR A 478 8.12 21.04 -6.40
CA THR A 478 8.82 20.98 -7.68
C THR A 478 10.01 20.04 -7.59
N ILE A 479 10.22 19.25 -8.65
CA ILE A 479 11.38 18.37 -8.80
C ILE A 479 12.25 18.98 -9.88
N GLU A 480 13.12 19.92 -9.50
CA GLU A 480 13.98 20.63 -10.45
C GLU A 480 15.20 19.80 -10.86
N LYS A 481 15.66 18.95 -9.94
CA LYS A 481 16.96 18.25 -10.07
C LYS A 481 16.90 16.88 -9.42
N LEU A 482 17.61 15.93 -10.02
CA LEU A 482 17.87 14.60 -9.47
C LEU A 482 19.36 14.28 -9.58
N TYR A 483 19.78 13.17 -8.97
CA TYR A 483 21.19 12.78 -8.92
C TYR A 483 21.39 11.38 -9.51
N ARG A 484 22.48 11.21 -10.26
CA ARG A 484 22.88 9.94 -10.87
C ARG A 484 24.32 9.54 -10.50
N PRO A 485 24.65 8.25 -10.53
CA PRO A 485 26.02 7.78 -10.22
C PRO A 485 27.00 8.14 -11.35
N LYS A 486 28.19 8.67 -10.98
CA LYS A 486 29.29 8.94 -11.93
C LYS A 486 30.49 8.00 -11.77
N GLY A 487 30.85 7.68 -10.52
CA GLY A 487 32.06 6.93 -10.18
C GLY A 487 33.28 7.82 -9.94
N CYS A 488 34.05 7.51 -8.89
CA CYS A 488 35.36 8.08 -8.58
C CYS A 488 36.16 7.11 -7.71
N ASP A 489 37.41 7.45 -7.40
CA ASP A 489 38.30 6.57 -6.60
C ASP A 489 37.74 6.28 -5.21
N LYS A 490 37.07 7.24 -4.57
CA LYS A 490 36.49 7.07 -3.23
C LYS A 490 35.34 6.06 -3.15
N CYS A 491 34.71 5.76 -4.28
CA CYS A 491 33.70 4.70 -4.43
C CYS A 491 34.17 3.59 -5.37
N HIS A 492 35.47 3.51 -5.65
CA HIS A 492 36.09 2.50 -6.52
C HIS A 492 35.40 2.39 -7.90
N GLY A 493 34.98 3.53 -8.46
CA GLY A 493 34.31 3.61 -9.76
C GLY A 493 32.84 3.19 -9.77
N LEU A 494 32.24 2.81 -8.64
CA LEU A 494 30.86 2.28 -8.60
C LEU A 494 29.78 3.38 -8.65
N GLY A 495 30.12 4.61 -8.26
CA GLY A 495 29.16 5.72 -8.13
C GLY A 495 28.29 5.68 -6.86
N PHE A 496 28.37 4.59 -6.09
CA PHE A 496 27.66 4.39 -4.83
C PHE A 496 28.62 4.02 -3.70
N LYS A 497 28.24 4.31 -2.45
CA LYS A 497 29.00 3.91 -1.25
C LYS A 497 28.08 3.77 -0.04
N GLY A 498 27.88 2.53 0.39
CA GLY A 498 26.99 2.20 1.51
C GLY A 498 25.53 2.07 1.09
N ARG A 499 24.65 1.80 2.06
CA ARG A 499 23.22 1.54 1.85
C ARG A 499 22.37 2.34 2.84
N ILE A 500 21.11 2.59 2.49
CA ILE A 500 20.08 3.16 3.36
C ILE A 500 18.81 2.32 3.24
N GLY A 501 18.06 2.20 4.34
CA GLY A 501 16.76 1.56 4.31
C GLY A 501 15.70 2.45 3.66
N ILE A 502 14.83 1.84 2.89
CA ILE A 502 13.51 2.38 2.55
C ILE A 502 12.47 1.58 3.31
N PHE A 503 11.52 2.27 3.94
CA PHE A 503 10.61 1.69 4.91
C PHE A 503 9.16 2.01 4.59
N GLU A 504 8.30 1.07 4.94
CA GLU A 504 6.85 1.20 4.98
C GLU A 504 6.40 0.61 6.31
N VAL A 505 5.74 1.41 7.14
CA VAL A 505 5.39 1.05 8.52
C VAL A 505 3.88 1.13 8.68
N LEU A 506 3.26 -0.02 8.90
CA LEU A 506 1.84 -0.16 9.15
C LEU A 506 1.60 -0.40 10.64
N THR A 507 0.83 0.48 11.27
CA THR A 507 0.28 0.30 12.62
C THR A 507 -1.21 -0.02 12.54
N ILE A 508 -1.74 -0.76 13.51
CA ILE A 508 -3.16 -1.14 13.52
C ILE A 508 -4.01 0.00 14.07
N SER A 509 -4.69 0.73 13.17
CA SER A 509 -5.76 1.68 13.52
C SER A 509 -7.12 0.97 13.63
N GLU A 510 -8.14 1.65 14.16
CA GLU A 510 -9.52 1.11 14.24
C GLU A 510 -10.05 0.70 12.83
N ASN A 511 -9.72 1.47 11.79
CA ASN A 511 -10.11 1.15 10.42
C ASN A 511 -9.39 -0.09 9.88
N ILE A 512 -8.09 -0.20 10.16
CA ILE A 512 -7.30 -1.39 9.79
C ILE A 512 -7.80 -2.62 10.56
N GLU A 513 -8.13 -2.49 11.85
CA GLU A 513 -8.71 -3.56 12.65
C GLU A 513 -10.04 -4.07 12.06
N LYS A 514 -10.94 -3.16 11.68
CA LYS A 514 -12.20 -3.53 11.00
C LYS A 514 -11.94 -4.33 9.73
N LEU A 515 -11.02 -3.86 8.88
CA LEU A 515 -10.64 -4.57 7.65
C LEU A 515 -10.02 -5.94 7.91
N ILE A 516 -9.20 -6.09 8.97
CA ILE A 516 -8.66 -7.38 9.37
C ILE A 516 -9.80 -8.34 9.72
N LEU A 517 -10.78 -7.90 10.51
CA LEU A 517 -11.93 -8.71 10.92
C LEU A 517 -12.83 -9.12 9.74
N GLU A 518 -12.97 -8.23 8.75
CA GLU A 518 -13.71 -8.47 7.50
C GLU A 518 -12.90 -9.28 6.47
N MET A 519 -11.65 -9.63 6.78
CA MET A 519 -10.70 -10.30 5.87
C MET A 519 -10.47 -9.51 4.57
N GLY A 520 -10.36 -8.18 4.70
CA GLY A 520 -10.09 -7.25 3.61
C GLY A 520 -8.81 -7.58 2.84
N GLY A 521 -8.82 -7.31 1.53
CA GLY A 521 -7.70 -7.62 0.66
C GLY A 521 -6.49 -6.69 0.87
N GLU A 522 -5.31 -7.10 0.39
CA GLU A 522 -4.08 -6.29 0.45
C GLU A 522 -4.27 -4.87 -0.10
N ARG A 523 -5.03 -4.73 -1.20
CA ARG A 523 -5.31 -3.44 -1.83
C ARG A 523 -6.10 -2.50 -0.91
N GLU A 524 -7.12 -3.01 -0.23
CA GLU A 524 -7.97 -2.22 0.68
C GLU A 524 -7.18 -1.81 1.92
N LEU A 525 -6.45 -2.76 2.52
CA LEU A 525 -5.54 -2.50 3.64
C LEU A 525 -4.50 -1.43 3.29
N THR A 526 -3.92 -1.51 2.09
CA THR A 526 -2.94 -0.51 1.62
C THR A 526 -3.57 0.86 1.45
N GLN A 527 -4.76 0.94 0.83
CA GLN A 527 -5.45 2.21 0.63
C GLN A 527 -5.76 2.90 1.97
N THR A 528 -6.37 2.17 2.92
CA THR A 528 -6.70 2.70 4.25
C THR A 528 -5.44 3.08 5.03
N ALA A 529 -4.36 2.30 4.93
CA ALA A 529 -3.10 2.63 5.57
C ALA A 529 -2.49 3.94 5.04
N LEU A 530 -2.55 4.18 3.72
CA LEU A 530 -2.10 5.43 3.12
C LEU A 530 -2.93 6.63 3.62
N GLU A 531 -4.24 6.48 3.73
CA GLU A 531 -5.15 7.50 4.30
C GLU A 531 -4.83 7.82 5.77
N ASP A 532 -4.38 6.81 6.53
CA ASP A 532 -3.92 6.93 7.91
C ASP A 532 -2.49 7.50 8.06
N GLY A 533 -1.81 7.82 6.95
CA GLY A 533 -0.51 8.47 6.97
C GLY A 533 0.68 7.53 6.78
N MET A 534 0.44 6.25 6.47
CA MET A 534 1.51 5.39 5.97
C MET A 534 2.03 5.93 4.65
N ILE A 535 3.33 5.79 4.41
CA ILE A 535 3.94 5.96 3.09
C ILE A 535 4.50 4.62 2.62
N THR A 536 4.49 4.39 1.32
CA THR A 536 5.08 3.18 0.75
C THR A 536 6.61 3.26 0.71
N MET A 537 7.26 2.10 0.58
CA MET A 537 8.71 2.05 0.37
C MET A 537 9.13 2.83 -0.90
N ALA A 538 8.28 2.85 -1.93
CA ALA A 538 8.54 3.63 -3.13
C ALA A 538 8.49 5.13 -2.87
N GLN A 539 7.47 5.63 -2.17
CA GLN A 539 7.38 7.03 -1.77
C GLN A 539 8.57 7.46 -0.90
N ASP A 540 8.94 6.65 0.11
CA ASP A 540 10.11 6.89 0.94
C ASP A 540 11.42 6.91 0.12
N GLY A 541 11.57 5.95 -0.81
CA GLY A 541 12.71 5.90 -1.72
C GLY A 541 12.81 7.10 -2.66
N ILE A 542 11.68 7.55 -3.22
CA ILE A 542 11.63 8.74 -4.08
C ILE A 542 12.05 9.98 -3.30
N LEU A 543 11.54 10.18 -2.08
CA LEU A 543 11.94 11.31 -1.25
C LEU A 543 13.47 11.30 -1.01
N LYS A 544 14.05 10.13 -0.69
CA LYS A 544 15.52 9.96 -0.57
C LYS A 544 16.28 10.26 -1.87
N ALA A 545 15.68 9.96 -3.03
CA ALA A 545 16.29 10.25 -4.32
C ALA A 545 16.28 11.75 -4.63
N VAL A 546 15.19 12.45 -4.30
CA VAL A 546 15.07 13.91 -4.42
C VAL A 546 16.09 14.62 -3.50
N GLU A 547 16.31 14.09 -2.29
CA GLU A 547 17.36 14.55 -1.35
C GLU A 547 18.79 14.27 -1.85
N GLY A 548 18.95 13.49 -2.92
CA GLY A 548 20.26 13.10 -3.47
C GLY A 548 21.02 12.12 -2.59
N LEU A 549 20.30 11.31 -1.80
CA LEU A 549 20.85 10.20 -1.01
C LEU A 549 20.99 8.93 -1.84
N THR A 550 20.05 8.66 -2.75
CA THR A 550 20.04 7.54 -3.69
C THR A 550 19.68 8.03 -5.10
N SER A 551 19.74 7.17 -6.12
CA SER A 551 19.24 7.48 -7.46
C SER A 551 17.86 6.88 -7.69
N MET A 552 17.12 7.41 -8.68
CA MET A 552 15.80 6.88 -9.06
C MET A 552 15.89 5.44 -9.57
N GLU A 553 16.93 5.09 -10.32
CA GLU A 553 17.09 3.71 -10.82
C GLU A 553 17.17 2.71 -9.68
N GLU A 554 17.81 3.11 -8.57
CA GLU A 554 17.97 2.26 -7.40
C GLU A 554 16.66 2.07 -6.63
N VAL A 555 15.84 3.12 -6.55
CA VAL A 555 14.49 3.05 -5.94
C VAL A 555 13.62 2.08 -6.73
N TRP A 556 13.56 2.22 -8.06
CA TRP A 556 12.74 1.35 -8.91
C TRP A 556 13.22 -0.10 -8.93
N ARG A 557 14.54 -0.31 -8.95
CA ARG A 557 15.13 -1.64 -8.79
C ARG A 557 14.68 -2.31 -7.49
N ALA A 558 14.61 -1.54 -6.40
CA ALA A 558 14.23 -2.06 -5.11
C ALA A 558 12.73 -2.29 -5.01
N THR A 559 11.86 -1.38 -5.44
CA THR A 559 10.43 -1.44 -5.09
C THR A 559 9.56 -2.13 -6.13
N GLY A 560 9.84 -1.99 -7.43
CA GLY A 560 9.05 -2.61 -8.51
C GLY A 560 7.55 -2.24 -8.53
N GLN A 561 7.14 -1.18 -7.82
CA GLN A 561 5.74 -0.84 -7.49
C GLN A 561 5.20 0.40 -8.22
N THR A 562 5.72 0.74 -9.41
CA THR A 562 5.31 1.95 -10.12
C THR A 562 3.85 1.88 -10.57
N GLU A 563 3.43 0.77 -11.18
CA GLU A 563 2.08 0.60 -11.74
C GLU A 563 0.98 0.66 -10.67
N PHE A 564 1.17 0.02 -9.52
CA PHE A 564 0.17 0.01 -8.45
C PHE A 564 -0.08 1.39 -7.84
N LEU A 565 0.97 2.20 -7.66
CA LEU A 565 0.83 3.55 -7.14
C LEU A 565 0.25 4.51 -8.18
N GLU A 566 0.54 4.28 -9.46
CA GLU A 566 -0.11 4.99 -10.56
C GLU A 566 -1.60 4.62 -10.66
N GLU A 567 -1.97 3.34 -10.49
CA GLU A 567 -3.38 2.90 -10.39
C GLU A 567 -4.09 3.51 -9.17
N ILE A 568 -3.43 3.55 -8.01
CA ILE A 568 -3.97 4.21 -6.82
C ILE A 568 -4.11 5.71 -7.07
N TYR A 569 -3.13 6.37 -7.69
CA TYR A 569 -3.24 7.77 -8.08
C TYR A 569 -4.41 7.98 -9.04
N GLU A 570 -4.57 7.14 -10.05
CA GLU A 570 -5.68 7.24 -11.01
C GLU A 570 -7.03 7.00 -10.31
N LYS A 571 -7.12 6.04 -9.40
CA LYS A 571 -8.32 5.75 -8.62
C LYS A 571 -8.62 6.86 -7.60
N LEU A 572 -7.64 7.29 -6.82
CA LEU A 572 -7.77 8.40 -5.88
C LEU A 572 -8.08 9.69 -6.61
N MET A 573 -7.42 10.01 -7.74
CA MET A 573 -7.77 11.16 -8.56
C MET A 573 -9.14 11.00 -9.22
N SER A 574 -9.56 9.78 -9.56
CA SER A 574 -10.94 9.52 -10.01
C SER A 574 -11.98 9.67 -8.89
N GLN A 575 -11.55 9.65 -7.62
CA GLN A 575 -12.35 9.79 -6.40
C GLN A 575 -12.23 11.19 -5.77
N SER A 576 -11.09 11.89 -5.94
CA SER A 576 -10.72 13.16 -5.31
C SER A 576 -10.87 14.34 -6.27
N MET A 577 -10.75 14.10 -7.58
CA MET A 577 -11.43 14.96 -8.53
C MET A 577 -12.88 14.51 -8.53
N SER A 578 -13.78 15.44 -8.19
CA SER A 578 -15.05 15.47 -8.90
C SER A 578 -14.78 15.13 -10.35
N ARG A 579 -15.29 14.00 -10.85
CA ARG A 579 -15.07 13.58 -12.23
C ARG A 579 -15.60 14.69 -13.12
N ALA A 580 -14.72 15.57 -13.57
CA ALA A 580 -15.11 16.84 -14.15
C ALA A 580 -14.82 16.79 -15.64
N ILE A 581 -15.78 17.20 -16.45
CA ILE A 581 -15.49 17.51 -17.85
C ILE A 581 -15.11 18.99 -17.94
N ASP A 582 -13.87 19.27 -18.31
CA ASP A 582 -13.38 20.63 -18.49
C ASP A 582 -13.81 21.18 -19.86
N ILE A 583 -14.48 22.33 -19.84
CA ILE A 583 -14.89 23.08 -21.03
C ILE A 583 -14.07 24.38 -21.06
N SER A 584 -13.29 24.54 -22.13
CA SER A 584 -12.45 25.73 -22.29
C SER A 584 -13.28 26.96 -22.67
N GLN A 585 -12.70 28.14 -22.50
CA GLN A 585 -13.33 29.40 -22.94
C GLN A 585 -13.59 29.41 -24.45
N GLU A 586 -12.70 28.82 -25.25
CA GLU A 586 -12.86 28.71 -26.71
C GLU A 586 -14.04 27.81 -27.08
N GLU A 587 -14.22 26.69 -26.36
CA GLU A 587 -15.34 25.76 -26.56
C GLU A 587 -16.67 26.42 -26.16
N MET A 588 -16.70 27.17 -25.04
CA MET A 588 -17.88 27.94 -24.62
C MET A 588 -18.26 29.01 -25.65
N GLN A 589 -17.28 29.77 -26.16
CA GLN A 589 -17.53 30.82 -27.16
C GLN A 589 -18.03 30.22 -28.48
N LEU A 590 -17.43 29.14 -28.97
CA LEU A 590 -17.85 28.46 -30.20
C LEU A 590 -19.32 28.02 -30.13
N VAL A 591 -19.73 27.50 -28.97
CA VAL A 591 -21.11 27.06 -28.73
C VAL A 591 -22.04 28.27 -28.60
N ALA A 592 -21.65 29.31 -27.87
CA ALA A 592 -22.42 30.55 -27.74
C ALA A 592 -22.74 31.19 -29.10
N ASP A 593 -21.74 31.25 -29.99
CA ASP A 593 -21.88 31.77 -31.36
C ASP A 593 -22.84 30.91 -32.22
N SER A 594 -23.07 29.66 -31.83
CA SER A 594 -23.87 28.67 -32.57
C SER A 594 -25.26 28.42 -31.98
N ILE A 595 -25.62 29.00 -30.82
CA ILE A 595 -26.90 28.74 -30.14
C ILE A 595 -28.11 29.35 -30.86
N ALA A 596 -27.92 30.48 -31.55
CA ALA A 596 -29.00 31.20 -32.23
C ALA A 596 -28.69 31.37 -33.73
N PRO A 597 -29.42 30.69 -34.64
CA PRO A 597 -30.58 29.80 -34.43
C PRO A 597 -30.20 28.40 -33.94
N ILE A 598 -31.14 27.71 -33.28
CA ILE A 598 -30.95 26.34 -32.72
C ILE A 598 -30.52 25.31 -33.79
N GLU A 599 -30.86 25.56 -35.06
CA GLU A 599 -30.43 24.78 -36.22
C GLU A 599 -28.90 24.78 -36.41
N SER A 600 -28.21 25.85 -36.01
CA SER A 600 -26.76 25.95 -36.04
C SER A 600 -26.11 25.08 -34.96
N LEU A 601 -26.70 25.07 -33.75
CA LEU A 601 -26.27 24.20 -32.65
C LEU A 601 -26.43 22.72 -33.02
N LYS A 602 -27.55 22.38 -33.67
CA LYS A 602 -27.79 21.03 -34.19
C LYS A 602 -26.67 20.58 -35.12
N LYS A 603 -26.32 21.40 -36.12
CA LYS A 603 -25.20 21.12 -37.05
C LYS A 603 -23.86 21.01 -36.34
N LEU A 604 -23.61 21.83 -35.32
CA LEU A 604 -22.36 21.79 -34.55
C LEU A 604 -22.21 20.46 -33.80
N ILE A 605 -23.28 20.00 -33.15
CA ILE A 605 -23.28 18.70 -32.44
C ILE A 605 -23.17 17.54 -33.44
N GLU A 606 -23.93 17.57 -34.54
CA GLU A 606 -23.94 16.52 -35.59
C GLU A 606 -22.64 16.40 -36.39
N SER A 607 -21.87 17.49 -36.53
CA SER A 607 -20.58 17.49 -37.23
C SER A 607 -19.37 17.36 -36.31
N SER A 608 -19.60 17.27 -35.00
CA SER A 608 -18.53 17.21 -34.01
C SER A 608 -17.83 15.85 -34.01
N ASN A 609 -16.52 15.87 -33.83
CA ASN A 609 -15.71 14.67 -33.71
C ASN A 609 -16.10 13.89 -32.44
N GLN A 610 -15.85 12.58 -32.42
CA GLN A 610 -16.14 11.67 -31.30
C GLN A 610 -15.66 12.15 -29.90
N LYS A 611 -14.64 13.01 -29.83
CA LYS A 611 -14.09 13.57 -28.59
C LYS A 611 -14.78 14.83 -28.07
N ASN A 612 -15.47 15.59 -28.94
CA ASN A 612 -15.97 16.93 -28.60
C ASN A 612 -17.50 17.00 -28.44
N SER A 613 -18.23 15.99 -28.92
CA SER A 613 -19.70 15.96 -28.84
C SER A 613 -20.21 16.11 -27.40
N ALA A 614 -19.63 15.40 -26.44
CA ALA A 614 -19.98 15.52 -25.02
C ALA A 614 -19.77 16.95 -24.50
N LYS A 615 -18.65 17.58 -24.84
CA LYS A 615 -18.34 18.95 -24.42
C LYS A 615 -19.32 19.97 -24.98
N TYR A 616 -19.69 19.86 -26.26
CA TYR A 616 -20.65 20.78 -26.87
C TYR A 616 -22.07 20.60 -26.31
N ILE A 617 -22.45 19.36 -25.98
CA ILE A 617 -23.71 19.06 -25.29
C ILE A 617 -23.72 19.74 -23.91
N PHE A 618 -22.66 19.59 -23.11
CA PHE A 618 -22.60 20.21 -21.79
C PHE A 618 -22.45 21.73 -21.83
N ALA A 619 -21.68 22.29 -22.77
CA ALA A 619 -21.57 23.74 -22.94
C ALA A 619 -22.91 24.37 -23.33
N SER A 620 -23.61 23.78 -24.29
CA SER A 620 -24.91 24.29 -24.74
C SER A 620 -26.00 24.12 -23.69
N SER A 621 -25.95 23.07 -22.88
CA SER A 621 -26.91 22.87 -21.80
C SER A 621 -26.76 23.91 -20.68
N LEU A 622 -25.53 24.33 -20.38
CA LEU A 622 -25.26 25.42 -19.43
C LEU A 622 -25.76 26.77 -19.94
N LEU A 623 -25.43 27.13 -21.19
CA LEU A 623 -25.84 28.41 -21.80
C LEU A 623 -27.36 28.53 -21.95
N LEU A 624 -28.05 27.41 -22.21
CA LEU A 624 -29.51 27.37 -22.34
C LEU A 624 -30.26 27.20 -21.00
N GLY A 625 -29.56 27.07 -19.86
CA GLY A 625 -30.19 26.91 -18.55
C GLY A 625 -31.00 25.60 -18.40
N VAL A 626 -30.49 24.52 -18.97
CA VAL A 626 -31.17 23.22 -19.02
C VAL A 626 -31.18 22.55 -17.64
N GLY A 627 -32.34 22.02 -17.23
CA GLY A 627 -32.46 21.26 -15.97
C GLY A 627 -32.08 19.78 -16.13
N ASP A 628 -32.57 19.13 -17.19
CA ASP A 628 -32.28 17.72 -17.49
C ASP A 628 -31.84 17.55 -18.95
N ILE A 629 -30.81 16.75 -19.21
CA ILE A 629 -30.38 16.26 -20.52
C ILE A 629 -30.81 14.80 -20.66
N HIS A 630 -31.43 14.45 -21.78
CA HIS A 630 -31.85 13.11 -22.14
C HIS A 630 -31.09 12.65 -23.39
N ILE A 631 -30.52 11.44 -23.35
CA ILE A 631 -29.89 10.78 -24.49
C ILE A 631 -30.62 9.45 -24.71
N GLU A 632 -31.38 9.39 -25.79
CA GLU A 632 -32.34 8.33 -26.09
C GLU A 632 -31.97 7.66 -27.42
N PRO A 633 -31.35 6.46 -27.41
CA PRO A 633 -31.08 5.73 -28.64
C PRO A 633 -32.38 5.18 -29.26
N GLU A 634 -32.52 5.30 -30.58
CA GLU A 634 -33.61 4.76 -31.39
C GLU A 634 -33.07 3.77 -32.45
N GLU A 635 -33.94 3.26 -33.32
CA GLU A 635 -33.58 2.27 -34.35
C GLU A 635 -32.52 2.77 -35.35
N LYS A 636 -32.49 4.08 -35.64
CA LYS A 636 -31.65 4.66 -36.71
C LYS A 636 -30.72 5.80 -36.25
N SER A 637 -31.02 6.44 -35.12
CA SER A 637 -30.28 7.60 -34.60
C SER A 637 -30.36 7.63 -33.08
N VAL A 638 -29.64 8.56 -32.45
CA VAL A 638 -29.74 8.84 -31.02
C VAL A 638 -30.19 10.28 -30.83
N LYS A 639 -31.30 10.46 -30.10
CA LYS A 639 -31.86 11.77 -29.80
C LYS A 639 -31.21 12.37 -28.56
N ILE A 640 -30.75 13.61 -28.68
CA ILE A 640 -30.30 14.44 -27.56
C ILE A 640 -31.40 15.47 -27.31
N ARG A 641 -31.98 15.44 -26.11
CA ARG A 641 -33.12 16.29 -25.75
C ARG A 641 -32.84 17.05 -24.46
N TYR A 642 -33.21 18.32 -24.40
CA TYR A 642 -33.06 19.17 -23.23
C TYR A 642 -34.40 19.48 -22.62
N ARG A 643 -34.47 19.43 -21.27
CA ARG A 643 -35.59 19.94 -20.50
C ARG A 643 -35.30 21.37 -20.07
N MET A 644 -35.84 22.31 -20.82
CA MET A 644 -35.75 23.76 -20.55
C MET A 644 -37.10 24.22 -20.03
N ASP A 645 -37.13 24.92 -18.89
CA ASP A 645 -38.37 25.40 -18.25
C ASP A 645 -39.48 24.33 -18.08
N GLY A 646 -39.07 23.06 -17.91
CA GLY A 646 -39.97 21.93 -17.74
C GLY A 646 -40.51 21.29 -19.02
N ILE A 647 -40.11 21.78 -20.20
CA ILE A 647 -40.51 21.23 -21.51
C ILE A 647 -39.33 20.49 -22.13
N LEU A 648 -39.56 19.23 -22.56
CA LEU A 648 -38.53 18.38 -23.16
C LEU A 648 -38.49 18.58 -24.69
N GLN A 649 -37.41 19.16 -25.21
CA GLN A 649 -37.22 19.51 -26.62
C GLN A 649 -36.02 18.77 -27.22
N THR A 650 -36.14 18.29 -28.46
CA THR A 650 -35.02 17.65 -29.19
C THR A 650 -34.10 18.72 -29.75
N ILE A 651 -32.79 18.60 -29.47
CA ILE A 651 -31.77 19.60 -29.83
C ILE A 651 -30.87 19.09 -30.96
N ALA A 652 -30.55 17.79 -30.95
CA ALA A 652 -29.75 17.17 -31.99
C ALA A 652 -30.10 15.68 -32.16
N GLU A 653 -29.82 15.14 -33.35
CA GLU A 653 -29.89 13.71 -33.63
C GLU A 653 -28.54 13.24 -34.18
N ILE A 654 -27.83 12.42 -33.41
CA ILE A 654 -26.53 11.89 -33.84
C ILE A 654 -26.66 10.48 -34.43
N PRO A 655 -25.78 10.06 -35.35
CA PRO A 655 -25.83 8.72 -35.90
C PRO A 655 -25.39 7.65 -34.88
N LEU A 656 -25.95 6.44 -35.01
CA LEU A 656 -25.76 5.33 -34.04
C LEU A 656 -24.30 4.90 -33.84
N ASN A 657 -23.42 5.14 -34.81
CA ASN A 657 -21.99 4.83 -34.71
C ASN A 657 -21.23 5.76 -33.76
N GLU A 658 -21.75 6.95 -33.45
CA GLU A 658 -21.13 7.89 -32.51
C GLU A 658 -21.57 7.66 -31.06
N TYR A 659 -22.72 7.02 -30.89
CA TYR A 659 -23.33 6.75 -29.60
C TYR A 659 -22.43 5.95 -28.62
N PRO A 660 -21.70 4.89 -29.02
CA PRO A 660 -20.78 4.20 -28.11
C PRO A 660 -19.68 5.10 -27.54
N SER A 661 -19.20 6.07 -28.32
CA SER A 661 -18.17 7.03 -27.86
C SER A 661 -18.77 8.01 -26.85
N LEU A 662 -19.94 8.58 -27.15
CA LEU A 662 -20.64 9.50 -26.25
C LEU A 662 -21.02 8.81 -24.93
N LEU A 663 -21.61 7.61 -25.02
CA LEU A 663 -21.98 6.79 -23.88
C LEU A 663 -20.74 6.36 -23.06
N GLY A 664 -19.66 5.95 -23.73
CA GLY A 664 -18.39 5.60 -23.09
C GLY A 664 -17.80 6.79 -22.33
N SER A 665 -17.90 8.00 -22.90
CA SER A 665 -17.43 9.24 -22.26
C SER A 665 -18.26 9.57 -21.02
N ILE A 666 -19.58 9.42 -21.09
CA ILE A 666 -20.48 9.64 -19.94
C ILE A 666 -20.29 8.57 -18.86
N LYS A 667 -20.12 7.30 -19.24
CA LYS A 667 -19.82 6.20 -18.30
C LYS A 667 -18.48 6.43 -17.61
N PHE A 668 -17.47 6.84 -18.35
CA PHE A 668 -16.16 7.19 -17.80
C PHE A 668 -16.25 8.38 -16.83
N LEU A 669 -16.94 9.46 -17.20
CA LEU A 669 -17.19 10.60 -16.31
C LEU A 669 -18.02 10.20 -15.09
N SER A 670 -18.94 9.26 -15.24
CA SER A 670 -19.74 8.70 -14.14
C SER A 670 -19.00 7.57 -13.40
N GLY A 671 -17.75 7.28 -13.79
CA GLY A 671 -16.88 6.16 -13.42
C GLY A 671 -17.56 4.82 -13.22
N PHE A 672 -18.39 4.50 -14.21
CA PHE A 672 -18.75 3.13 -14.55
C PHE A 672 -17.71 2.57 -15.53
N SER A 673 -17.50 1.25 -15.50
CA SER A 673 -16.76 0.58 -16.56
C SER A 673 -17.53 0.71 -17.89
N THR A 674 -16.82 1.06 -18.96
CA THR A 674 -17.39 1.19 -20.31
C THR A 674 -17.83 -0.16 -20.89
N GLU A 675 -17.30 -1.26 -20.37
CA GLU A 675 -17.56 -2.63 -20.83
C GLU A 675 -18.79 -3.27 -20.17
N VAL A 676 -19.20 -2.76 -19.00
CA VAL A 676 -20.33 -3.31 -18.24
C VAL A 676 -21.65 -2.79 -18.83
N ARG A 677 -22.47 -3.72 -19.32
CA ARG A 677 -23.89 -3.52 -19.60
C ARG A 677 -24.69 -4.14 -18.46
N GLY A 678 -25.50 -3.34 -17.77
CA GLY A 678 -26.23 -3.77 -16.58
C GLY A 678 -27.41 -2.87 -16.26
N GLY A 679 -28.25 -3.28 -15.30
CA GLY A 679 -29.59 -2.74 -14.99
C GLY A 679 -29.72 -1.21 -14.83
N VAL A 680 -30.05 -0.74 -13.62
CA VAL A 680 -30.14 0.71 -13.32
C VAL A 680 -28.81 1.15 -12.72
N MET A 681 -28.19 2.19 -13.29
CA MET A 681 -26.90 2.71 -12.84
C MET A 681 -27.03 4.21 -12.54
N ASP A 682 -26.81 4.61 -11.28
CA ASP A 682 -26.85 6.00 -10.84
C ASP A 682 -25.48 6.47 -10.34
N SER A 683 -25.07 7.67 -10.74
CA SER A 683 -23.78 8.27 -10.35
C SER A 683 -23.79 9.79 -10.45
N ARG A 684 -22.65 10.43 -10.16
CA ARG A 684 -22.44 11.87 -10.27
C ARG A 684 -21.08 12.18 -10.89
N PHE A 685 -21.03 13.29 -11.61
CA PHE A 685 -19.82 13.90 -12.15
C PHE A 685 -20.04 15.43 -12.16
N SER A 686 -19.05 16.24 -12.53
CA SER A 686 -19.21 17.71 -12.62
C SER A 686 -18.86 18.23 -14.01
N ILE A 687 -19.37 19.39 -14.39
CA ILE A 687 -18.91 20.18 -15.54
C ILE A 687 -18.07 21.31 -14.96
N ALA A 688 -16.82 21.45 -15.41
CA ALA A 688 -15.91 22.50 -14.96
C ALA A 688 -15.67 23.52 -16.06
N LEU A 689 -15.79 24.80 -15.71
CA LEU A 689 -15.47 25.94 -16.55
C LEU A 689 -14.19 26.59 -16.05
N GLU A 690 -13.29 26.96 -16.96
CA GLU A 690 -12.04 27.65 -16.61
C GLU A 690 -12.29 28.96 -15.84
N LYS A 691 -13.36 29.69 -16.22
CA LYS A 691 -13.81 30.96 -15.63
C LYS A 691 -15.33 31.10 -15.84
N PRO A 692 -16.02 31.94 -15.05
CA PRO A 692 -17.41 32.32 -15.32
C PRO A 692 -17.57 32.83 -16.76
N PHE A 693 -18.68 32.48 -17.41
CA PHE A 693 -18.95 32.80 -18.81
C PHE A 693 -20.39 33.30 -18.98
N GLU A 694 -20.56 34.49 -19.57
CA GLU A 694 -21.86 35.18 -19.71
C GLU A 694 -22.68 35.23 -18.40
N ASN A 695 -23.84 34.56 -18.38
CA ASN A 695 -24.77 34.46 -17.26
C ASN A 695 -24.44 33.30 -16.30
N ILE A 696 -23.42 32.49 -16.58
CA ILE A 696 -23.00 31.34 -15.77
C ILE A 696 -21.91 31.82 -14.80
N THR A 697 -22.27 31.97 -13.53
CA THR A 697 -21.35 32.40 -12.48
C THR A 697 -20.53 31.26 -11.90
N ASP A 698 -21.03 30.03 -11.97
CA ASP A 698 -20.38 28.86 -11.39
C ASP A 698 -19.27 28.36 -12.31
N THR A 699 -18.07 28.18 -11.76
CA THR A 699 -16.98 27.50 -12.46
C THR A 699 -17.10 25.98 -12.39
N LYS A 700 -18.08 25.46 -11.65
CA LYS A 700 -18.31 24.03 -11.50
C LYS A 700 -19.79 23.73 -11.25
N VAL A 701 -20.38 22.90 -12.11
CA VAL A 701 -21.78 22.47 -12.04
C VAL A 701 -21.83 20.98 -11.80
N ASP A 702 -22.52 20.53 -10.75
CA ASP A 702 -22.64 19.10 -10.46
C ASP A 702 -23.73 18.46 -11.33
N VAL A 703 -23.50 17.23 -11.78
CA VAL A 703 -24.39 16.49 -12.67
C VAL A 703 -24.73 15.14 -12.05
N ARG A 704 -26.02 14.86 -11.88
CA ARG A 704 -26.51 13.53 -11.50
C ARG A 704 -26.86 12.74 -12.74
N VAL A 705 -26.34 11.53 -12.86
CA VAL A 705 -26.55 10.66 -14.02
C VAL A 705 -27.34 9.43 -13.60
N SER A 706 -28.32 9.07 -14.41
CA SER A 706 -29.04 7.80 -14.35
C SER A 706 -28.98 7.14 -15.72
N ILE A 707 -28.53 5.89 -15.78
CA ILE A 707 -28.44 5.07 -16.99
C ILE A 707 -29.33 3.85 -16.79
N ILE A 708 -30.23 3.60 -17.74
CA ILE A 708 -31.10 2.43 -17.73
C ILE A 708 -31.02 1.67 -19.06
N LEU A 709 -31.26 0.38 -19.02
CA LEU A 709 -31.32 -0.44 -20.23
C LEU A 709 -32.63 -0.16 -21.01
N GLY A 710 -32.51 0.36 -22.22
CA GLY A 710 -33.62 0.60 -23.16
C GLY A 710 -33.62 -0.39 -24.33
N GLY A 711 -34.67 -0.33 -25.17
CA GLY A 711 -34.88 -1.28 -26.28
C GLY A 711 -33.87 -1.20 -27.42
N TYR A 712 -33.19 -0.06 -27.60
CA TYR A 712 -32.19 0.18 -28.66
C TYR A 712 -30.79 0.52 -28.10
N GLY A 713 -30.60 0.42 -26.78
CA GLY A 713 -29.37 0.82 -26.09
C GLY A 713 -29.64 1.35 -24.69
N GLU A 714 -28.60 1.77 -23.99
CA GLU A 714 -28.70 2.38 -22.67
C GLU A 714 -29.20 3.84 -22.76
N THR A 715 -30.38 4.13 -22.22
CA THR A 715 -30.88 5.50 -22.12
C THR A 715 -30.18 6.23 -20.97
N VAL A 716 -29.74 7.47 -21.20
CA VAL A 716 -29.07 8.29 -20.19
C VAL A 716 -29.92 9.51 -19.87
N VAL A 717 -30.15 9.75 -18.58
CA VAL A 717 -30.74 11.00 -18.06
C VAL A 717 -29.74 11.67 -17.14
N MET A 718 -29.42 12.94 -17.41
CA MET A 718 -28.48 13.73 -16.63
C MET A 718 -29.16 15.00 -16.11
N ARG A 719 -29.18 15.19 -14.79
CA ARG A 719 -29.73 16.39 -14.14
C ARG A 719 -28.59 17.34 -13.75
N LEU A 720 -28.68 18.58 -14.20
CA LEU A 720 -27.72 19.63 -13.86
C LEU A 720 -28.13 20.31 -12.57
N LEU A 721 -27.19 20.37 -11.62
CA LEU A 721 -27.34 21.00 -10.32
C LEU A 721 -26.59 22.34 -10.35
N ASN A 722 -27.21 23.37 -10.95
CA ASN A 722 -26.65 24.71 -10.98
C ASN A 722 -26.66 25.34 -9.58
N LYS A 723 -25.51 25.87 -9.13
CA LYS A 723 -25.35 26.61 -7.87
C LYS A 723 -25.62 28.12 -8.05
N SER A 724 -25.76 28.59 -9.28
CA SER A 724 -25.96 29.99 -9.63
C SER A 724 -27.39 30.45 -9.33
N SER A 725 -27.55 31.02 -8.14
CA SER A 725 -28.55 32.01 -7.73
C SER A 725 -29.98 31.81 -8.26
N VAL A 726 -30.68 30.80 -7.74
CA VAL A 726 -32.07 31.09 -7.38
C VAL A 726 -31.97 32.04 -6.20
N ALA A 727 -32.46 33.27 -6.35
CA ALA A 727 -32.61 34.16 -5.21
C ALA A 727 -33.56 33.46 -4.22
N LEU A 728 -32.99 32.80 -3.20
CA LEU A 728 -33.69 32.16 -2.07
C LEU A 728 -34.33 33.21 -1.14
N ASP A 729 -34.75 34.34 -1.70
CA ASP A 729 -35.53 35.36 -1.03
C ASP A 729 -36.97 34.88 -0.99
N ILE A 730 -37.49 34.64 0.22
CA ILE A 730 -38.82 34.06 0.42
C ILE A 730 -39.93 34.91 -0.23
N GLU A 731 -39.70 36.23 -0.35
CA GLU A 731 -40.61 37.17 -0.99
C GLU A 731 -40.70 36.98 -2.51
N LYS A 732 -39.66 36.39 -3.13
CA LYS A 732 -39.58 36.17 -4.58
C LYS A 732 -40.14 34.82 -5.03
N LEU A 733 -40.55 33.95 -4.09
CA LEU A 733 -41.13 32.64 -4.39
C LEU A 733 -42.56 32.74 -4.96
N GLY A 734 -43.13 33.94 -5.02
CA GLY A 734 -44.51 34.15 -5.43
C GLY A 734 -45.51 33.61 -4.42
N ILE A 735 -45.13 33.39 -3.17
CA ILE A 735 -46.08 33.04 -2.11
C ILE A 735 -46.91 34.28 -1.80
N ARG A 736 -48.24 34.15 -1.82
CA ARG A 736 -49.14 35.28 -1.53
C ARG A 736 -48.88 35.82 -0.12
N LYS A 737 -48.97 37.14 0.05
CA LYS A 737 -48.64 37.85 1.29
C LYS A 737 -49.29 37.24 2.55
N GLN A 738 -50.60 36.95 2.50
CA GLN A 738 -51.34 36.36 3.63
C GLN A 738 -50.80 34.98 4.03
N ASN A 739 -50.38 34.17 3.06
CA ASN A 739 -49.75 32.88 3.33
C ASN A 739 -48.33 33.08 3.85
N LEU A 740 -47.56 33.99 3.26
CA LEU A 740 -46.19 34.29 3.68
C LEU A 740 -46.12 34.78 5.14
N GLU A 741 -47.05 35.63 5.57
CA GLU A 741 -47.14 36.10 6.95
C GLU A 741 -47.36 34.94 7.93
N LYS A 742 -48.21 33.96 7.57
CA LYS A 742 -48.42 32.73 8.37
C LYS A 742 -47.15 31.87 8.43
N ILE A 743 -46.45 31.66 7.32
CA ILE A 743 -45.16 30.91 7.31
C ILE A 743 -44.18 31.55 8.28
N LEU A 744 -43.98 32.87 8.18
CA LEU A 744 -43.01 33.60 8.99
C LEU A 744 -43.39 33.62 10.47
N ALA A 745 -44.67 33.68 10.80
CA ALA A 745 -45.13 33.61 12.18
C ALA A 745 -44.91 32.23 12.79
N GLU A 746 -45.26 31.17 12.06
CA GLU A 746 -45.24 29.79 12.55
C GLU A 746 -43.83 29.18 12.60
N THR A 747 -42.95 29.54 11.66
CA THR A 747 -41.56 29.07 11.63
C THR A 747 -40.67 29.75 12.69
N LYS A 748 -41.06 30.94 13.19
CA LYS A 748 -40.33 31.65 14.25
C LYS A 748 -40.69 31.19 15.67
N LYS A 749 -41.68 30.31 15.82
CA LYS A 749 -41.99 29.72 17.12
C LYS A 749 -40.76 28.93 17.62
N PRO A 750 -40.46 28.97 18.93
CA PRO A 750 -39.24 28.37 19.48
C PRO A 750 -39.19 26.84 19.31
N ASN A 751 -40.36 26.21 19.28
CA ASN A 751 -40.50 24.77 19.10
C ASN A 751 -41.73 24.44 18.26
N GLY A 752 -41.78 23.20 17.79
CA GLY A 752 -42.86 22.67 16.95
C GLY A 752 -42.39 22.31 15.54
N VAL A 753 -43.29 21.72 14.76
CA VAL A 753 -43.00 21.23 13.40
C VAL A 753 -43.68 22.12 12.35
N PHE A 754 -42.90 22.60 11.39
CA PHE A 754 -43.40 23.22 10.17
C PHE A 754 -43.16 22.29 8.97
N LEU A 755 -44.23 21.90 8.29
CA LEU A 755 -44.18 20.97 7.17
C LEU A 755 -44.45 21.67 5.85
N THR A 756 -43.58 21.44 4.85
CA THR A 756 -43.85 21.82 3.47
C THR A 756 -44.18 20.59 2.64
N THR A 757 -45.33 20.59 1.99
CA THR A 757 -45.83 19.44 1.22
C THR A 757 -46.13 19.80 -0.23
N GLY A 758 -46.22 18.77 -1.06
CA GLY A 758 -46.44 18.87 -2.49
C GLY A 758 -45.74 17.73 -3.25
N PRO A 759 -46.04 17.54 -4.54
CA PRO A 759 -45.37 16.55 -5.38
C PRO A 759 -43.90 16.90 -5.65
N THR A 760 -43.16 15.99 -6.29
CA THR A 760 -41.79 16.26 -6.76
C THR A 760 -41.77 17.46 -7.70
N GLY A 761 -40.82 18.38 -7.50
CA GLY A 761 -40.67 19.59 -8.32
C GLY A 761 -41.63 20.74 -7.96
N SER A 762 -42.39 20.64 -6.86
CA SER A 762 -43.26 21.72 -6.39
C SER A 762 -42.52 22.86 -5.68
N GLY A 763 -41.20 22.77 -5.49
CA GLY A 763 -40.38 23.80 -4.85
C GLY A 763 -40.23 23.69 -3.32
N LYS A 764 -40.56 22.54 -2.71
CA LYS A 764 -40.52 22.34 -1.25
C LYS A 764 -39.17 22.70 -0.63
N THR A 765 -38.08 22.16 -1.18
CA THR A 765 -36.72 22.42 -0.67
C THR A 765 -36.37 23.90 -0.78
N THR A 766 -36.72 24.55 -1.89
CA THR A 766 -36.52 25.99 -2.08
C THR A 766 -37.24 26.81 -1.02
N THR A 767 -38.50 26.47 -0.70
CA THR A 767 -39.26 27.13 0.37
C THR A 767 -38.59 26.95 1.74
N LEU A 768 -38.17 25.73 2.10
CA LEU A 768 -37.49 25.48 3.37
C LEU A 768 -36.15 26.23 3.47
N TYR A 769 -35.35 26.24 2.41
CA TYR A 769 -34.08 26.96 2.37
C TYR A 769 -34.27 28.47 2.53
N SER A 770 -35.29 29.04 1.88
CA SER A 770 -35.66 30.44 2.07
C SER A 770 -36.11 30.74 3.50
N ALA A 771 -36.88 29.83 4.13
CA ALA A 771 -37.26 29.97 5.53
C ALA A 771 -36.06 29.91 6.47
N LEU A 772 -35.16 28.92 6.29
CA LEU A 772 -33.92 28.80 7.06
C LEU A 772 -33.05 30.05 6.96
N LYS A 773 -32.95 30.66 5.77
CA LYS A 773 -32.21 31.90 5.58
C LYS A 773 -32.78 33.07 6.39
N VAL A 774 -34.10 33.14 6.54
CA VAL A 774 -34.76 34.16 7.39
C VAL A 774 -34.53 33.89 8.88
N LEU A 775 -34.45 32.63 9.28
CA LEU A 775 -34.23 32.22 10.67
C LEU A 775 -32.75 32.30 11.08
N ASN A 776 -31.83 32.18 10.13
CA ASN A 776 -30.40 32.15 10.33
C ASN A 776 -29.87 33.48 10.88
N ASN A 777 -29.52 33.46 12.16
CA ASN A 777 -28.86 34.57 12.84
C ASN A 777 -27.81 34.00 13.82
N PRO A 778 -26.81 34.80 14.25
CA PRO A 778 -25.67 34.30 15.02
C PRO A 778 -26.01 33.66 16.39
N GLU A 779 -27.21 33.91 16.93
CA GLU A 779 -27.65 33.38 18.23
C GLU A 779 -28.39 32.04 18.10
N VAL A 780 -28.68 31.59 16.87
CA VAL A 780 -29.48 30.40 16.59
C VAL A 780 -28.65 29.35 15.87
N LYS A 781 -28.47 28.19 16.49
CA LYS A 781 -27.77 27.05 15.91
C LYS A 781 -28.72 26.21 15.06
N ILE A 782 -28.51 26.25 13.75
CA ILE A 782 -29.29 25.50 12.76
C ILE A 782 -28.48 24.32 12.24
N ILE A 783 -29.09 23.13 12.22
CA ILE A 783 -28.48 21.93 11.61
C ILE A 783 -29.46 21.26 10.64
N THR A 784 -29.00 20.89 9.44
CA THR A 784 -29.83 20.19 8.43
C THR A 784 -29.33 18.78 8.14
N VAL A 785 -30.24 17.85 7.88
CA VAL A 785 -29.97 16.50 7.36
C VAL A 785 -30.69 16.34 6.04
N GLU A 786 -29.97 15.99 4.97
CA GLU A 786 -30.48 16.05 3.60
C GLU A 786 -30.03 14.85 2.74
N ASP A 787 -30.67 14.63 1.58
CA ASP A 787 -30.39 13.50 0.68
C ASP A 787 -30.41 13.92 -0.80
N PRO A 788 -29.32 14.46 -1.35
CA PRO A 788 -28.17 15.12 -0.69
C PRO A 788 -28.48 16.60 -0.36
N ILE A 789 -27.51 17.34 0.17
CA ILE A 789 -27.57 18.80 0.25
C ILE A 789 -27.74 19.42 -1.15
N GLU A 790 -28.80 20.24 -1.34
CA GLU A 790 -29.09 20.92 -2.62
C GLU A 790 -28.28 22.22 -2.80
N TYR A 791 -28.19 23.05 -1.76
CA TYR A 791 -27.37 24.27 -1.75
C TYR A 791 -26.63 24.42 -0.42
N GLN A 792 -25.45 25.04 -0.46
CA GLN A 792 -24.75 25.42 0.76
C GLN A 792 -25.30 26.75 1.28
N LEU A 793 -25.70 26.78 2.55
CA LEU A 793 -26.15 27.96 3.27
C LEU A 793 -25.09 28.40 4.28
N ASP A 794 -24.61 29.64 4.14
CA ASP A 794 -23.62 30.21 5.06
C ASP A 794 -24.17 30.28 6.49
N GLY A 795 -23.38 29.85 7.48
CA GLY A 795 -23.76 29.87 8.90
C GLY A 795 -24.63 28.69 9.37
N ILE A 796 -25.00 27.78 8.47
CA ILE A 796 -25.81 26.59 8.80
C ILE A 796 -24.94 25.33 8.67
N LEU A 797 -25.00 24.44 9.66
CA LEU A 797 -24.33 23.14 9.58
C LEU A 797 -25.22 22.18 8.77
N GLN A 798 -24.76 21.74 7.60
CA GLN A 798 -25.53 20.84 6.75
C GLN A 798 -24.83 19.50 6.62
N THR A 799 -25.56 18.40 6.75
CA THR A 799 -25.05 17.04 6.55
C THR A 799 -25.92 16.25 5.58
N SER A 800 -25.31 15.36 4.80
CA SER A 800 -26.02 14.44 3.91
C SER A 800 -26.12 13.06 4.56
N VAL A 801 -27.22 12.35 4.31
CA VAL A 801 -27.35 10.94 4.69
C VAL A 801 -26.41 10.07 3.87
N ASP A 802 -25.96 8.97 4.46
CA ASP A 802 -25.21 7.91 3.80
C ASP A 802 -25.78 6.55 4.23
N ASP A 803 -26.76 6.06 3.48
CA ASP A 803 -27.44 4.80 3.78
C ASP A 803 -26.49 3.59 3.71
N LYS A 804 -25.39 3.67 2.94
CA LYS A 804 -24.44 2.55 2.79
C LYS A 804 -23.58 2.37 4.03
N GLU A 805 -23.20 3.48 4.67
CA GLU A 805 -22.44 3.50 5.92
C GLU A 805 -23.36 3.53 7.18
N GLY A 806 -24.67 3.41 6.99
CA GLY A 806 -25.65 3.36 8.08
C GLY A 806 -26.03 4.72 8.69
N TYR A 807 -25.66 5.83 8.05
CA TYR A 807 -25.98 7.20 8.47
C TYR A 807 -27.29 7.70 7.82
N THR A 808 -28.41 7.10 8.21
CA THR A 808 -29.78 7.42 7.76
C THR A 808 -30.36 8.70 8.41
N PHE A 809 -31.51 9.20 7.94
CA PHE A 809 -32.22 10.35 8.57
C PHE A 809 -32.48 10.15 10.07
N ALA A 810 -32.95 8.97 10.48
CA ALA A 810 -33.23 8.66 11.88
C ALA A 810 -31.97 8.63 12.75
N THR A 811 -30.88 8.04 12.26
CA THR A 811 -29.61 7.99 13.00
C THR A 811 -28.95 9.36 13.10
N ALA A 812 -28.98 10.13 12.01
CA ALA A 812 -28.52 11.51 11.96
C ALA A 812 -29.29 12.37 12.97
N LEU A 813 -30.62 12.33 12.98
CA LEU A 813 -31.43 13.08 13.94
C LEU A 813 -31.09 12.77 15.41
N ARG A 814 -30.90 11.50 15.76
CA ARG A 814 -30.46 11.12 17.12
C ARG A 814 -29.08 11.68 17.47
N ALA A 815 -28.17 11.76 16.50
CA ALA A 815 -26.86 12.37 16.69
C ALA A 815 -26.97 13.89 16.85
N LEU A 816 -27.84 14.54 16.06
CA LEU A 816 -28.06 15.97 16.11
C LEU A 816 -28.64 16.44 17.44
N LEU A 817 -29.52 15.66 18.08
CA LEU A 817 -30.05 16.01 19.40
C LEU A 817 -28.96 16.16 20.47
N ARG A 818 -27.79 15.52 20.31
CA ARG A 818 -26.64 15.69 21.21
C ARG A 818 -25.79 16.93 20.90
N GLN A 819 -26.05 17.60 19.78
CA GLN A 819 -25.35 18.81 19.35
C GLN A 819 -26.00 20.09 19.86
N ASN A 820 -27.09 20.00 20.65
CA ASN A 820 -27.84 21.15 21.14
C ASN A 820 -28.24 22.16 20.02
N PRO A 821 -28.95 21.72 18.96
CA PRO A 821 -29.47 22.62 17.94
C PRO A 821 -30.71 23.38 18.44
N ASP A 822 -30.91 24.61 17.98
CA ASP A 822 -32.16 25.35 18.18
C ASP A 822 -33.19 24.96 17.11
N ILE A 823 -32.72 24.83 15.86
CA ILE A 823 -33.54 24.50 14.70
C ILE A 823 -32.92 23.31 13.96
N MET A 824 -33.74 22.32 13.62
CA MET A 824 -33.34 21.22 12.76
C MET A 824 -34.19 21.20 11.48
N MET A 825 -33.54 21.00 10.34
CA MET A 825 -34.23 20.73 9.08
C MET A 825 -33.98 19.29 8.64
N ILE A 826 -35.04 18.58 8.29
CA ILE A 826 -35.01 17.24 7.74
C ILE A 826 -35.44 17.34 6.28
N GLY A 827 -34.60 16.87 5.36
CA GLY A 827 -34.87 16.96 3.93
C GLY A 827 -36.25 16.39 3.57
N GLU A 828 -36.60 15.23 4.15
CA GLU A 828 -37.91 14.59 3.95
C GLU A 828 -38.23 13.59 5.07
N ILE A 829 -39.50 13.52 5.50
CA ILE A 829 -40.00 12.43 6.35
C ILE A 829 -40.57 11.32 5.47
N ARG A 830 -39.87 10.18 5.40
CA ARG A 830 -40.25 9.02 4.56
C ARG A 830 -40.82 7.84 5.34
N ASP A 831 -40.43 7.70 6.61
CA ASP A 831 -40.70 6.53 7.44
C ASP A 831 -41.19 6.91 8.85
N GLU A 832 -41.74 5.92 9.54
CA GLU A 832 -42.28 6.01 10.91
C GLU A 832 -41.24 6.48 11.93
N GLU A 833 -40.01 5.98 11.83
CA GLU A 833 -38.96 6.21 12.81
C GLU A 833 -38.51 7.68 12.79
N THR A 834 -38.22 8.20 11.60
CA THR A 834 -37.86 9.60 11.35
C THR A 834 -38.99 10.53 11.79
N ALA A 835 -40.25 10.19 11.47
CA ALA A 835 -41.43 10.96 11.88
C ALA A 835 -41.57 11.04 13.41
N ASN A 836 -41.45 9.92 14.11
CA ASN A 836 -41.55 9.89 15.56
C ASN A 836 -40.42 10.67 16.23
N ILE A 837 -39.18 10.54 15.76
CA ILE A 837 -38.04 11.30 16.33
C ILE A 837 -38.24 12.81 16.14
N ALA A 838 -38.68 13.23 14.95
CA ALA A 838 -38.96 14.65 14.65
C ALA A 838 -40.03 15.23 15.59
N ILE A 839 -41.13 14.49 15.79
CA ILE A 839 -42.24 14.93 16.64
C ILE A 839 -41.83 14.97 18.12
N GLN A 840 -41.10 13.97 18.60
CA GLN A 840 -40.58 13.98 19.98
C GLN A 840 -39.54 15.09 20.21
N ALA A 841 -38.69 15.38 19.23
CA ALA A 841 -37.77 16.52 19.27
C ALA A 841 -38.53 17.85 19.40
N ALA A 842 -39.63 18.00 18.66
CA ALA A 842 -40.48 19.18 18.72
C ALA A 842 -41.18 19.35 20.08
N LEU A 843 -41.70 18.26 20.64
CA LEU A 843 -42.31 18.25 21.98
C LEU A 843 -41.31 18.54 23.10
N THR A 844 -40.03 18.23 22.88
CA THR A 844 -38.94 18.50 23.83
C THR A 844 -38.29 19.87 23.66
N GLY A 845 -38.84 20.74 22.80
CA GLY A 845 -38.46 22.15 22.72
C GLY A 845 -37.63 22.54 21.49
N HIS A 846 -37.51 21.68 20.47
CA HIS A 846 -36.79 22.01 19.23
C HIS A 846 -37.75 22.50 18.13
N SER A 847 -37.28 23.38 17.25
CA SER A 847 -38.01 23.74 16.03
C SER A 847 -37.60 22.83 14.87
N ILE A 848 -38.57 22.17 14.23
CA ILE A 848 -38.33 21.21 13.15
C ILE A 848 -38.96 21.71 11.85
N LEU A 849 -38.16 21.79 10.78
CA LEU A 849 -38.63 22.06 9.43
C LEU A 849 -38.46 20.80 8.59
N SER A 850 -39.50 20.36 7.87
CA SER A 850 -39.38 19.16 7.04
C SER A 850 -40.31 19.17 5.83
N THR A 851 -40.08 18.23 4.91
CA THR A 851 -40.96 18.00 3.75
C THR A 851 -41.68 16.67 3.80
N LEU A 852 -42.85 16.62 3.15
CA LEU A 852 -43.66 15.41 3.00
C LEU A 852 -44.36 15.40 1.62
N HIS A 853 -44.52 14.24 0.98
CA HIS A 853 -45.28 14.15 -0.28
C HIS A 853 -46.76 13.92 -0.03
N THR A 854 -47.51 15.02 0.05
CA THR A 854 -48.97 15.03 -0.09
C THR A 854 -49.40 16.10 -1.09
N ASN A 855 -50.64 16.00 -1.58
CA ASN A 855 -51.18 16.99 -2.54
C ASN A 855 -51.82 18.20 -1.84
N ASP A 856 -52.25 18.04 -0.59
CA ASP A 856 -52.93 19.05 0.22
C ASP A 856 -52.39 19.06 1.66
N ALA A 857 -52.65 20.15 2.39
CA ALA A 857 -52.11 20.38 3.71
C ALA A 857 -52.75 19.46 4.77
N ALA A 858 -54.08 19.31 4.76
CA ALA A 858 -54.81 18.47 5.72
C ALA A 858 -54.46 16.98 5.56
N GLY A 859 -54.24 16.51 4.34
CA GLY A 859 -53.82 15.15 4.03
C GLY A 859 -52.46 14.78 4.62
N SER A 860 -51.59 15.76 4.90
CA SER A 860 -50.30 15.51 5.56
C SER A 860 -50.44 15.00 7.00
N ILE A 861 -51.43 15.49 7.74
CA ILE A 861 -51.72 15.05 9.11
C ILE A 861 -52.15 13.59 9.09
N GLN A 862 -53.09 13.23 8.20
CA GLN A 862 -53.53 11.85 8.04
C GLN A 862 -52.38 10.94 7.61
N ARG A 863 -51.48 11.44 6.76
CA ARG A 863 -50.31 10.68 6.30
C ARG A 863 -49.36 10.37 7.47
N LEU A 864 -49.11 11.30 8.38
CA LEU A 864 -48.31 11.08 9.58
C LEU A 864 -48.97 10.10 10.56
N ILE A 865 -50.30 10.20 10.75
CA ILE A 865 -51.07 9.22 11.54
C ILE A 865 -50.91 7.82 10.92
N ASN A 866 -51.05 7.70 9.60
CA ASN A 866 -50.89 6.42 8.89
C ASN A 866 -49.45 5.89 8.91
N MET A 867 -48.45 6.75 9.13
CA MET A 867 -47.06 6.34 9.35
C MET A 867 -46.82 5.85 10.79
N GLY A 868 -47.77 5.96 11.71
CA GLY A 868 -47.64 5.48 13.09
C GLY A 868 -47.41 6.57 14.13
N VAL A 869 -47.46 7.86 13.77
CA VAL A 869 -47.39 8.95 14.75
C VAL A 869 -48.74 9.11 15.44
N ARG A 870 -48.74 9.24 16.77
CA ARG A 870 -49.97 9.41 17.56
C ARG A 870 -50.65 10.75 17.28
N SER A 871 -51.98 10.74 17.18
CA SER A 871 -52.80 11.94 16.95
C SER A 871 -52.57 13.02 18.01
N ASP A 872 -52.49 12.65 19.28
CA ASP A 872 -52.26 13.60 20.39
C ASP A 872 -50.91 14.31 20.28
N ASP A 873 -49.88 13.56 19.87
CA ASP A 873 -48.53 14.10 19.69
C ASP A 873 -48.49 15.05 18.49
N LEU A 874 -49.18 14.71 17.39
CA LEU A 874 -49.32 15.59 16.22
C LEU A 874 -50.08 16.87 16.54
N ALA A 875 -51.20 16.76 17.25
CA ALA A 875 -52.01 17.90 17.67
C ALA A 875 -51.16 18.90 18.48
N THR A 876 -50.27 18.41 19.33
CA THR A 876 -49.45 19.26 20.18
C THR A 876 -48.16 19.77 19.50
N ALA A 877 -47.58 18.97 18.60
CA ALA A 877 -46.25 19.24 18.05
C ALA A 877 -46.24 20.02 16.73
N VAL A 878 -47.25 19.87 15.88
CA VAL A 878 -47.26 20.50 14.54
C VAL A 878 -47.80 21.92 14.64
N ASN A 879 -47.01 22.90 14.18
CA ASN A 879 -47.41 24.32 14.18
C ASN A 879 -48.24 24.65 12.94
N ALA A 880 -47.73 24.29 11.76
CA ALA A 880 -48.41 24.52 10.50
C ALA A 880 -47.92 23.59 9.40
N VAL A 881 -48.79 23.38 8.41
CA VAL A 881 -48.51 22.64 7.19
C VAL A 881 -48.83 23.52 5.99
N MET A 882 -47.84 23.74 5.14
CA MET A 882 -48.01 24.36 3.83
C MET A 882 -48.07 23.28 2.76
N ALA A 883 -49.07 23.31 1.88
CA ALA A 883 -49.05 22.56 0.63
C ALA A 883 -48.82 23.51 -0.54
N GLN A 884 -47.96 23.13 -1.50
CA GLN A 884 -47.61 23.98 -2.63
C GLN A 884 -47.48 23.24 -3.95
N ARG A 885 -47.77 23.97 -5.03
CA ARG A 885 -47.49 23.59 -6.43
C ARG A 885 -46.94 24.79 -7.20
N LEU A 886 -46.23 24.53 -8.30
CA LEU A 886 -45.72 25.58 -9.19
C LEU A 886 -46.56 25.62 -10.46
N VAL A 887 -47.04 26.81 -10.80
CA VAL A 887 -47.72 27.12 -12.06
C VAL A 887 -46.82 28.01 -12.92
N ARG A 888 -46.92 27.87 -14.24
CA ARG A 888 -46.18 28.70 -15.19
C ARG A 888 -46.63 30.15 -15.12
N LYS A 889 -45.67 31.07 -15.14
CA LYS A 889 -45.94 32.51 -15.20
C LYS A 889 -46.13 32.95 -16.65
N LEU A 890 -47.17 33.72 -16.93
CA LEU A 890 -47.40 34.30 -18.24
C LEU A 890 -46.25 35.21 -18.64
N CYS A 891 -45.82 35.11 -19.90
CA CYS A 891 -44.86 36.05 -20.47
C CYS A 891 -45.50 37.43 -20.67
N ASP A 892 -44.70 38.50 -20.67
CA ASP A 892 -45.16 39.87 -20.96
C ASP A 892 -45.85 40.02 -22.33
N CYS A 893 -45.70 39.05 -23.24
CA CYS A 893 -46.44 39.01 -24.51
C CYS A 893 -47.91 38.62 -24.39
N LYS A 894 -48.39 38.31 -23.18
CA LYS A 894 -49.77 37.90 -22.87
C LYS A 894 -50.82 38.85 -23.46
N THR A 895 -51.96 38.27 -23.83
CA THR A 895 -53.09 39.00 -24.42
C THR A 895 -54.30 38.97 -23.49
N GLU A 896 -55.03 40.08 -23.41
CA GLU A 896 -56.26 40.17 -22.63
C GLU A 896 -57.40 39.38 -23.29
N ARG A 897 -58.16 38.65 -22.47
CA ARG A 897 -59.39 37.93 -22.85
C ARG A 897 -60.49 38.20 -21.81
N GLN A 898 -61.74 38.32 -22.27
CA GLN A 898 -62.91 38.34 -21.37
C GLN A 898 -63.29 36.92 -20.94
N LEU A 899 -63.66 36.79 -19.66
CA LEU A 899 -64.18 35.53 -19.10
C LEU A 899 -65.55 35.21 -19.71
N SER A 900 -65.78 33.93 -20.00
CA SER A 900 -67.11 33.42 -20.35
C SER A 900 -68.01 33.34 -19.12
N GLU A 901 -69.34 33.35 -19.32
CA GLU A 901 -70.31 33.20 -18.21
C GLU A 901 -70.08 31.92 -17.38
N GLN A 902 -69.65 30.83 -18.03
CA GLN A 902 -69.33 29.57 -17.37
C GLN A 902 -68.09 29.67 -16.47
N GLU A 903 -67.03 30.35 -16.94
CA GLU A 903 -65.81 30.56 -16.16
C GLU A 903 -66.08 31.48 -14.96
N ILE A 904 -66.89 32.53 -15.14
CA ILE A 904 -67.31 33.43 -14.05
C ILE A 904 -68.08 32.65 -12.97
N GLU A 905 -69.05 31.83 -13.36
CA GLU A 905 -69.84 31.03 -12.43
C GLU A 905 -68.98 30.02 -11.66
N LYS A 906 -68.02 29.38 -12.35
CA LYS A 906 -67.07 28.45 -11.72
C LYS A 906 -66.17 29.16 -10.71
N MET A 907 -65.62 30.32 -11.06
CA MET A 907 -64.80 31.12 -10.16
C MET A 907 -65.61 31.60 -8.94
N LYS A 908 -66.84 32.07 -9.14
CA LYS A 908 -67.72 32.50 -8.03
C LYS A 908 -67.94 31.36 -7.02
N LYS A 909 -68.24 30.15 -7.48
CA LYS A 909 -68.41 28.98 -6.60
C LYS A 909 -67.15 28.63 -5.81
N ALA A 910 -65.97 28.78 -6.41
CA ALA A 910 -64.70 28.54 -5.70
C ALA A 910 -64.46 29.58 -4.57
N PHE A 911 -64.86 30.83 -4.80
CA PHE A 911 -64.71 31.92 -3.82
C PHE A 911 -65.87 32.02 -2.82
N GLU A 912 -67.06 31.45 -3.08
CA GLU A 912 -68.19 31.43 -2.14
C GLU A 912 -67.84 30.81 -0.78
N ARG A 913 -66.89 29.87 -0.76
CA ARG A 913 -66.42 29.20 0.45
C ARG A 913 -65.27 29.94 1.17
N MET A 914 -64.87 31.12 0.69
CA MET A 914 -63.78 31.88 1.28
C MET A 914 -64.29 32.69 2.49
N SER A 915 -63.70 32.45 3.66
CA SER A 915 -64.03 33.17 4.90
C SER A 915 -63.51 34.61 4.86
N GLU A 916 -64.26 35.55 5.43
CA GLU A 916 -63.81 36.95 5.63
C GLU A 916 -62.52 37.02 6.47
N LYS A 917 -62.28 36.01 7.32
CA LYS A 917 -61.04 35.88 8.12
C LYS A 917 -59.79 35.67 7.27
N SER A 918 -59.91 35.35 5.98
CA SER A 918 -58.79 35.21 5.06
C SER A 918 -57.99 36.50 4.84
N GLY A 919 -58.60 37.67 5.11
CA GLY A 919 -57.97 38.97 4.90
C GLY A 919 -57.76 39.31 3.41
N ILE A 920 -58.51 38.67 2.51
CA ILE A 920 -58.49 38.92 1.07
C ILE A 920 -59.81 39.55 0.62
N ALA A 921 -59.71 40.68 -0.08
CA ALA A 921 -60.87 41.31 -0.70
C ALA A 921 -61.33 40.49 -1.93
N MET A 922 -62.65 40.38 -2.11
CA MET A 922 -63.23 39.66 -3.25
C MET A 922 -62.73 40.27 -4.56
N PRO A 923 -62.12 39.47 -5.47
CA PRO A 923 -61.57 39.98 -6.71
C PRO A 923 -62.67 40.32 -7.72
N ASN A 924 -62.36 41.18 -8.68
CA ASN A 924 -63.25 41.53 -9.78
C ASN A 924 -63.07 40.55 -10.96
N PHE A 925 -64.17 40.08 -11.55
CA PHE A 925 -64.18 39.08 -12.63
C PHE A 925 -64.33 39.72 -14.02
N GLU A 926 -63.51 40.72 -14.34
CA GLU A 926 -63.63 41.46 -15.61
C GLU A 926 -62.81 40.86 -16.76
N LYS A 927 -61.56 40.49 -16.50
CA LYS A 927 -60.59 40.10 -17.54
C LYS A 927 -59.58 39.08 -17.01
N VAL A 928 -59.11 38.23 -17.92
CA VAL A 928 -57.99 37.31 -17.71
C VAL A 928 -56.98 37.44 -18.85
N PHE A 929 -55.84 36.77 -18.72
CA PHE A 929 -54.78 36.82 -19.72
C PHE A 929 -54.48 35.42 -20.28
N GLU A 930 -54.15 35.37 -21.56
CA GLU A 930 -53.78 34.15 -22.29
C GLU A 930 -52.34 34.19 -22.83
N PRO A 931 -51.69 33.03 -23.01
CA PRO A 931 -50.37 32.95 -23.62
C PRO A 931 -50.42 33.27 -25.12
N ASN A 932 -49.55 34.18 -25.59
CA ASN A 932 -49.48 34.58 -27.01
C ASN A 932 -48.23 34.03 -27.73
N GLY A 933 -47.08 33.99 -27.05
CA GLY A 933 -45.82 33.46 -27.59
C GLY A 933 -44.98 34.49 -28.34
N CYS A 934 -43.82 34.86 -27.80
CA CYS A 934 -42.81 35.71 -28.44
C CYS A 934 -41.42 35.07 -28.40
N ASP A 935 -40.42 35.69 -29.04
CA ASP A 935 -39.06 35.13 -29.10
C ASP A 935 -38.43 35.03 -27.70
N LYS A 936 -38.78 35.93 -26.77
CA LYS A 936 -38.27 35.91 -25.38
C LYS A 936 -38.76 34.71 -24.55
N CYS A 937 -39.81 34.04 -24.99
CA CYS A 937 -40.39 32.84 -24.37
C CYS A 937 -40.45 31.67 -25.36
N ASN A 938 -39.63 31.69 -26.41
CA ASN A 938 -39.56 30.62 -27.43
C ASN A 938 -40.92 30.26 -28.05
N LYS A 939 -41.79 31.25 -28.28
CA LYS A 939 -43.15 31.09 -28.81
C LYS A 939 -44.12 30.27 -27.94
N ILE A 940 -43.78 29.99 -26.67
CA ILE A 940 -44.61 29.18 -25.76
C ILE A 940 -45.66 30.01 -25.01
N GLY A 941 -45.39 31.30 -24.79
CA GLY A 941 -46.29 32.25 -24.09
C GLY A 941 -46.13 32.29 -22.57
N TYR A 942 -45.24 31.46 -22.00
CA TYR A 942 -44.92 31.43 -20.57
C TYR A 942 -43.42 31.64 -20.34
N LYS A 943 -43.05 32.29 -19.22
CA LYS A 943 -41.66 32.47 -18.81
C LYS A 943 -41.55 32.52 -17.28
N GLY A 944 -40.87 31.54 -16.69
CA GLY A 944 -40.75 31.37 -15.25
C GLY A 944 -41.94 30.67 -14.61
N ARG A 945 -41.93 30.58 -13.27
CA ARG A 945 -42.94 29.90 -12.45
C ARG A 945 -43.31 30.75 -11.23
N THR A 946 -44.52 30.58 -10.72
CA THR A 946 -45.03 31.20 -9.48
C THR A 946 -45.68 30.12 -8.60
N THR A 947 -45.66 30.30 -7.28
CA THR A 947 -46.12 29.28 -6.32
C THR A 947 -47.59 29.45 -5.99
N ILE A 948 -48.42 28.42 -6.17
CA ILE A 948 -49.76 28.37 -5.57
C ILE A 948 -49.69 27.56 -4.30
N SER A 949 -50.31 28.05 -3.23
CA SER A 949 -50.15 27.46 -1.90
C SER A 949 -51.38 27.58 -1.01
N GLU A 950 -51.49 26.66 -0.08
CA GLU A 950 -52.42 26.71 1.03
C GLU A 950 -51.67 26.43 2.34
N ILE A 951 -52.12 27.04 3.45
CA ILE A 951 -51.45 26.91 4.75
C ILE A 951 -52.49 26.60 5.83
N LEU A 952 -52.37 25.39 6.37
CA LEU A 952 -53.09 24.91 7.53
C LEU A 952 -52.29 25.27 8.79
N VAL A 953 -52.76 26.26 9.55
CA VAL A 953 -52.22 26.56 10.89
C VAL A 953 -52.97 25.70 11.90
N ILE A 954 -52.23 25.06 12.81
CA ILE A 954 -52.81 24.22 13.85
C ILE A 954 -53.16 25.12 15.04
N ASP A 955 -54.40 25.60 15.06
CA ASP A 955 -54.98 26.29 16.21
C ASP A 955 -55.74 25.31 17.12
N ARG A 956 -56.21 25.79 18.27
CA ARG A 956 -56.92 24.95 19.25
C ARG A 956 -58.10 24.16 18.67
N GLU A 957 -58.85 24.71 17.71
CA GLU A 957 -59.98 24.00 17.11
C GLU A 957 -59.49 22.87 16.18
N ILE A 958 -58.38 23.10 15.47
CA ILE A 958 -57.72 22.07 14.66
C ILE A 958 -57.03 21.02 15.54
N GLU A 959 -56.38 21.41 16.65
CA GLU A 959 -55.78 20.48 17.62
C GLU A 959 -56.82 19.48 18.15
N GLU A 960 -58.00 19.96 18.54
CA GLU A 960 -59.10 19.11 19.04
C GLU A 960 -59.58 18.13 17.96
N LEU A 961 -59.67 18.56 16.70
CA LEU A 961 -60.03 17.70 15.58
C LEU A 961 -58.96 16.65 15.28
N ILE A 962 -57.68 17.02 15.34
CA ILE A 962 -56.56 16.08 15.15
C ILE A 962 -56.56 15.04 16.26
N GLY A 963 -56.71 15.45 17.53
CA GLY A 963 -56.79 14.54 18.68
C GLY A 963 -57.95 13.54 18.56
N GLN A 964 -59.08 13.96 17.99
CA GLN A 964 -60.23 13.09 17.69
C GLN A 964 -60.06 12.25 16.41
N SER A 965 -58.91 12.33 15.73
CA SER A 965 -58.63 11.66 14.45
C SER A 965 -59.68 11.99 13.37
N ALA A 966 -60.09 13.26 13.29
CA ALA A 966 -61.01 13.73 12.25
C ALA A 966 -60.44 13.53 10.84
N SER A 967 -61.32 13.35 9.85
CA SER A 967 -60.90 13.18 8.46
C SER A 967 -60.23 14.45 7.90
N SER A 968 -59.38 14.29 6.87
CA SER A 968 -58.73 15.42 6.20
C SER A 968 -59.72 16.45 5.64
N SER A 969 -60.93 16.03 5.24
CA SER A 969 -61.98 16.97 4.82
C SER A 969 -62.46 17.84 5.97
N GLN A 970 -62.75 17.24 7.13
CA GLN A 970 -63.23 17.99 8.29
C GLN A 970 -62.19 19.01 8.77
N ILE A 971 -60.91 18.61 8.80
CA ILE A 971 -59.80 19.51 9.16
C ILE A 971 -59.71 20.67 8.15
N ARG A 972 -59.76 20.38 6.84
CA ARG A 972 -59.69 21.39 5.79
C ARG A 972 -60.88 22.35 5.83
N ASP A 973 -62.10 21.83 5.95
CA ASP A 973 -63.32 22.64 5.98
C ASP A 973 -63.28 23.60 7.18
N LYS A 974 -62.85 23.10 8.35
CA LYS A 974 -62.67 23.91 9.55
C LYS A 974 -61.58 24.97 9.40
N ALA A 975 -60.45 24.62 8.78
CA ALA A 975 -59.37 25.57 8.52
C ALA A 975 -59.80 26.66 7.54
N MET A 976 -60.61 26.33 6.54
CA MET A 976 -61.18 27.31 5.60
C MET A 976 -62.13 28.29 6.31
N GLU A 977 -62.98 27.82 7.24
CA GLU A 977 -63.77 28.69 8.11
C GLU A 977 -62.87 29.64 8.93
N GLY A 978 -61.72 29.13 9.39
CA GLY A 978 -60.67 29.87 10.10
C GLY A 978 -59.88 30.86 9.25
N GLY A 979 -60.08 30.92 7.93
CA GLY A 979 -59.38 31.84 7.03
C GLY A 979 -58.18 31.24 6.30
N MET A 980 -58.08 29.91 6.21
CA MET A 980 -57.22 29.23 5.22
C MET A 980 -57.77 29.43 3.81
N ILE A 981 -56.88 29.75 2.87
CA ILE A 981 -57.20 29.86 1.44
C ILE A 981 -56.73 28.55 0.78
N SER A 982 -57.57 27.95 -0.06
CA SER A 982 -57.20 26.72 -0.77
C SER A 982 -56.22 26.99 -1.90
N MET A 983 -55.49 25.96 -2.33
CA MET A 983 -54.57 26.07 -3.47
C MET A 983 -55.30 26.49 -4.77
N GLU A 984 -56.56 26.05 -4.95
CA GLU A 984 -57.43 26.45 -6.05
C GLU A 984 -57.73 27.96 -5.99
N GLN A 985 -58.14 28.46 -4.83
CA GLN A 985 -58.45 29.88 -4.63
C GLN A 985 -57.22 30.76 -4.87
N ASP A 986 -56.04 30.38 -4.36
CA ASP A 986 -54.79 31.12 -4.60
C ASP A 986 -54.41 31.14 -6.09
N GLY A 987 -54.58 30.00 -6.79
CA GLY A 987 -54.38 29.89 -8.23
C GLY A 987 -55.32 30.79 -9.03
N LEU A 988 -56.62 30.74 -8.74
CA LEU A 988 -57.61 31.59 -9.43
C LEU A 988 -57.37 33.08 -9.19
N MET A 989 -56.94 33.49 -8.00
CA MET A 989 -56.54 34.88 -7.75
C MET A 989 -55.39 35.32 -8.66
N LYS A 990 -54.38 34.45 -8.85
CA LYS A 990 -53.24 34.74 -9.73
C LYS A 990 -53.61 34.81 -11.21
N VAL A 991 -54.66 34.10 -11.61
CA VAL A 991 -55.23 34.23 -12.96
C VAL A 991 -55.82 35.62 -13.16
N LEU A 992 -56.58 36.12 -12.16
CA LEU A 992 -57.19 37.45 -12.19
C LEU A 992 -56.14 38.57 -12.09
N GLU A 993 -55.03 38.33 -11.40
CA GLU A 993 -53.86 39.23 -11.33
C GLU A 993 -53.01 39.18 -12.62
N GLY A 994 -53.31 38.26 -13.54
CA GLY A 994 -52.59 38.08 -14.79
C GLY A 994 -51.18 37.52 -14.63
N GLU A 995 -50.90 36.84 -13.51
CA GLU A 995 -49.64 36.13 -13.30
C GLU A 995 -49.60 34.80 -14.05
N THR A 996 -50.72 34.09 -14.12
CA THR A 996 -50.85 32.78 -14.78
C THR A 996 -52.16 32.69 -15.57
N SER A 997 -52.39 31.59 -16.28
CA SER A 997 -53.61 31.35 -17.06
C SER A 997 -54.55 30.37 -16.34
N LEU A 998 -55.84 30.42 -16.69
CA LEU A 998 -56.84 29.51 -16.13
C LEU A 998 -56.53 28.04 -16.46
N GLU A 999 -56.14 27.78 -17.70
CA GLU A 999 -55.74 26.44 -18.18
C GLU A 999 -54.58 25.87 -17.35
N GLU A 1000 -53.60 26.71 -16.99
CA GLU A 1000 -52.46 26.27 -16.20
C GLU A 1000 -52.83 25.93 -14.76
N VAL A 1001 -53.77 26.68 -14.15
CA VAL A 1001 -54.28 26.35 -12.81
C VAL A 1001 -55.08 25.06 -12.84
N GLU A 1002 -55.96 24.86 -13.82
CA GLU A 1002 -56.75 23.62 -13.97
C GLU A 1002 -55.88 22.39 -14.27
N ARG A 1003 -54.73 22.59 -14.93
CA ARG A 1003 -53.75 21.51 -15.15
C ARG A 1003 -53.08 21.06 -13.86
N VAL A 1004 -52.99 21.96 -12.88
CA VAL A 1004 -52.14 21.81 -11.69
C VAL A 1004 -52.94 21.62 -10.42
N VAL A 1005 -54.20 22.03 -10.30
CA VAL A 1005 -55.00 21.90 -9.06
C VAL A 1005 -56.01 20.77 -9.16
#